data_AF-A0A327YRN3-F1
#
_entry.id   AF-A0A327YRN3-F1
#
_cell.length_a   1.000
_cell.length_b   1.000
_cell.length_c   1.000
_cell.angle_alpha   90.00
_cell.angle_beta   90.00
_cell.angle_gamma   90.00
#
_symmetry.space_group_name_H-M   'P 1'
#
loop_
_entity.id
_entity.type
_entity.pdbx_description
1 polymer ?
#
loop_
_entity_poly.entity_id
_entity_poly.type
_entity_poly.pdbx_seq_one_letter_code
_entity_poly.pdbx_strand_id
1 'polypeptide(L)'
;MFLEKENKMFLTKSEAIKYIIIPLLFLLSLNGFSQNETNHWYFGKNAGLDFNSGEEDVLTDGNMITPAGCSSISDFNGNLMFYSNGQNIWNRNHQIMNNGNDLVGDIEGVQTSIIIPKPNDSSTYYIFYTRENTVTSPTVMSAGVYYSEIKFNAQNPLGIVVLKNQRIANTATSRLAAIYDNDSDTYKVLFVTKPNAPILNQNGEELFVFRIFNVSQTGVNLTPILITINEVIGTSGPLKISPDGKHIALVDAINMNIYTYKYNLSLDSIIFYKRLNSIPAFGLFLTPYGVEFSQDSKMLYYTGSAGDTAYIVQVQFSRLEDLDPPNYYYFVERQARFLQLARNGKIYVSKGDINFPSNQISVISKPEKAGSDCLFQSGVISLVPGSSTKGLPNFIVSSLRNRIIVSEDTCINTPFDFSLDMYVPIISVQWDFGDGNFSNDLNPSHAFTTSGFQKIKATVVTQNRTFVLYKTVIVFPPPLLLPNQVLTQCDTDNDGFSIFNLENISDFISNANLDFQYYFYNDSQDAQNDINRIPNPNQYTNRSNLEEIFVKIITEKGCSLITSFFIENRTTTSTTQIPNFYTCENSDGILNNLEGQFDLSAIESDIITLLSIPTGYEVNFYSSFLDAQTKLNQKTGLYIASSGVLWIRVEDENNTCNGIFSFNIVVNSPIEINIENIYTICDSTIQSPIVLDGGINNTSWTWKDRNDVVLSNQRFFSLTEEGRFSVVLEKLENGIICTETKRFIVRNAEVPVLKEISSDNNEIFISIEGTGNYEFSIDNISYFGSGNSHTFQNLEPGIYTIYVKDVTGCNYIIKDNVLLIKSPSYFTPNNDGINDYWRIHGPLDDFYSSVEINLFDRFGNLLHSMNLIESNLGWDGTSKNKMLPASDYWYKVTFKDFNDNTITKRGHFSLIR
;
A
#
# COMPACT_ATOMS: atom_id res chain seq x y z
N MET A 1 -87.21 9.99 -65.90
CA MET A 1 -85.95 9.31 -66.26
C MET A 1 -84.95 9.67 -65.18
N PHE A 2 -84.90 8.91 -64.08
CA PHE A 2 -84.18 7.63 -63.88
C PHE A 2 -82.67 7.88 -63.66
N LEU A 3 -82.23 7.71 -62.39
CA LEU A 3 -81.41 6.59 -61.82
C LEU A 3 -79.91 6.90 -61.98
N GLU A 4 -79.11 6.84 -60.91
CA GLU A 4 -78.46 5.65 -60.32
C GLU A 4 -77.80 6.10 -58.98
N LYS A 5 -77.45 5.27 -57.98
CA LYS A 5 -77.37 3.81 -57.83
C LYS A 5 -77.34 3.44 -56.34
N GLU A 6 -78.00 2.30 -56.08
CA GLU A 6 -77.64 1.22 -55.16
C GLU A 6 -77.54 1.42 -53.64
N ASN A 7 -78.53 0.81 -52.97
CA ASN A 7 -78.64 0.53 -51.55
C ASN A 7 -79.19 -0.91 -51.41
N LYS A 8 -78.54 -1.76 -50.62
CA LYS A 8 -79.06 -2.99 -49.98
C LYS A 8 -77.98 -3.42 -48.97
N MET A 9 -78.27 -3.81 -47.74
CA MET A 9 -79.08 -4.99 -47.42
C MET A 9 -79.42 -5.01 -45.92
N PHE A 10 -80.68 -5.32 -45.60
CA PHE A 10 -81.17 -5.75 -44.28
C PHE A 10 -80.83 -7.23 -44.05
N LEU A 11 -80.45 -7.63 -42.84
CA LEU A 11 -80.68 -8.97 -42.26
C LEU A 11 -80.56 -8.95 -40.73
N THR A 12 -81.12 -9.98 -40.12
CA THR A 12 -81.90 -10.03 -38.88
C THR A 12 -81.14 -10.42 -37.61
N LYS A 13 -81.76 -10.13 -36.45
CA LYS A 13 -81.42 -10.57 -35.08
C LYS A 13 -80.96 -12.05 -34.98
N SER A 14 -79.67 -12.30 -35.13
CA SER A 14 -78.99 -13.55 -34.73
C SER A 14 -77.48 -13.37 -34.47
N GLU A 15 -76.97 -12.13 -34.35
CA GLU A 15 -75.53 -11.87 -34.19
C GLU A 15 -75.19 -10.90 -33.05
N ALA A 16 -76.13 -10.60 -32.16
CA ALA A 16 -75.89 -9.74 -31.00
C ALA A 16 -75.42 -10.50 -29.74
N ILE A 17 -75.29 -11.83 -29.77
CA ILE A 17 -74.88 -12.67 -28.62
C ILE A 17 -73.47 -13.28 -28.81
N LYS A 18 -72.76 -12.99 -29.92
CA LYS A 18 -71.37 -13.47 -30.13
C LYS A 18 -70.27 -12.43 -29.95
N TYR A 19 -70.60 -11.15 -29.69
CA TYR A 19 -69.59 -10.08 -29.53
C TYR A 19 -69.55 -9.43 -28.14
N ILE A 20 -70.27 -9.98 -27.15
CA ILE A 20 -70.20 -9.51 -25.74
C ILE A 20 -69.64 -10.58 -24.79
N ILE A 21 -69.46 -11.84 -25.23
CA ILE A 21 -68.93 -12.92 -24.37
C ILE A 21 -67.41 -13.13 -24.53
N ILE A 22 -66.76 -12.53 -25.53
CA ILE A 22 -65.32 -12.73 -25.78
C ILE A 22 -64.39 -11.75 -25.01
N PRO A 23 -64.79 -10.52 -24.62
CA PRO A 23 -63.96 -9.72 -23.71
C PRO A 23 -64.18 -10.07 -22.22
N LEU A 24 -65.27 -10.77 -21.86
CA LEU A 24 -65.58 -11.11 -20.47
C LEU A 24 -64.94 -12.43 -19.99
N LEU A 25 -64.35 -13.22 -20.89
CA LEU A 25 -63.63 -14.46 -20.57
C LEU A 25 -62.10 -14.27 -20.37
N PHE A 26 -61.58 -13.05 -20.61
CA PHE A 26 -60.18 -12.69 -20.29
C PHE A 26 -60.02 -12.04 -18.90
N LEU A 27 -61.09 -11.96 -18.11
CA LEU A 27 -61.08 -11.57 -16.68
C LEU A 27 -61.17 -12.78 -15.74
N LEU A 28 -60.88 -14.00 -16.24
CA LEU A 28 -60.52 -15.11 -15.36
C LEU A 28 -59.13 -14.80 -14.80
N SER A 29 -59.13 -14.42 -13.52
CA SER A 29 -57.97 -14.33 -12.64
C SER A 29 -56.85 -15.29 -13.04
N LEU A 30 -55.87 -14.77 -13.77
CA LEU A 30 -54.56 -15.39 -13.87
C LEU A 30 -53.96 -15.27 -12.46
N ASN A 31 -54.15 -16.30 -11.65
CA ASN A 31 -53.32 -16.52 -10.47
C ASN A 31 -51.91 -16.82 -10.98
N GLY A 32 -51.16 -15.75 -11.31
CA GLY A 32 -49.75 -15.84 -11.63
C GLY A 32 -48.99 -16.19 -10.37
N PHE A 33 -48.37 -17.37 -10.36
CA PHE A 33 -47.57 -17.85 -9.24
C PHE A 33 -46.18 -17.20 -9.32
N SER A 34 -45.88 -16.13 -8.55
CA SER A 34 -44.50 -15.58 -8.43
C SER A 34 -43.52 -16.64 -7.86
N GLN A 35 -42.20 -16.44 -7.80
CA GLN A 35 -41.26 -17.39 -7.16
C GLN A 35 -40.27 -16.71 -6.22
N ASN A 36 -40.82 -16.35 -5.07
CA ASN A 36 -40.21 -15.57 -4.02
C ASN A 36 -39.72 -16.44 -2.86
N GLU A 37 -39.44 -17.74 -3.09
CA GLU A 37 -39.19 -18.72 -2.03
C GLU A 37 -37.97 -18.41 -1.16
N THR A 38 -37.04 -17.58 -1.65
CA THR A 38 -35.83 -17.14 -0.93
C THR A 38 -35.95 -15.74 -0.30
N ASN A 39 -37.14 -15.13 -0.32
CA ASN A 39 -37.32 -13.74 0.11
C ASN A 39 -37.17 -13.54 1.61
N HIS A 40 -37.58 -14.52 2.43
CA HIS A 40 -37.42 -14.41 3.89
C HIS A 40 -36.18 -15.15 4.37
N TRP A 41 -35.31 -14.44 5.07
CA TRP A 41 -34.13 -14.99 5.73
C TRP A 41 -34.32 -14.90 7.24
N TYR A 42 -34.12 -16.00 7.96
CA TYR A 42 -34.08 -16.02 9.42
C TYR A 42 -32.82 -16.74 9.89
N PHE A 43 -32.00 -16.07 10.68
CA PHE A 43 -30.67 -16.55 11.06
C PHE A 43 -30.19 -15.93 12.38
N GLY A 44 -29.06 -16.44 12.88
CA GLY A 44 -28.38 -15.86 14.04
C GLY A 44 -29.24 -15.88 15.30
N LYS A 45 -29.34 -14.73 15.98
CA LYS A 45 -30.19 -14.52 17.15
C LYS A 45 -31.27 -13.51 16.82
N ASN A 46 -32.49 -13.99 16.60
CA ASN A 46 -33.69 -13.19 16.34
C ASN A 46 -33.53 -12.17 15.19
N ALA A 47 -32.70 -12.48 14.19
CA ALA A 47 -32.46 -11.62 13.04
C ALA A 47 -33.15 -12.19 11.80
N GLY A 48 -33.56 -11.29 10.90
CA GLY A 48 -33.99 -11.68 9.57
C GLY A 48 -33.92 -10.55 8.55
N LEU A 49 -34.08 -10.93 7.28
CA LEU A 49 -34.15 -10.02 6.12
C LEU A 49 -35.32 -10.44 5.22
N ASP A 50 -36.00 -9.47 4.61
CA ASP A 50 -37.00 -9.64 3.55
C ASP A 50 -36.49 -9.01 2.24
N PHE A 51 -36.77 -9.67 1.12
CA PHE A 51 -36.43 -9.23 -0.24
C PHE A 51 -37.66 -9.03 -1.14
N ASN A 52 -38.88 -9.01 -0.59
CA ASN A 52 -40.12 -8.83 -1.34
C ASN A 52 -40.17 -7.52 -2.15
N SER A 53 -39.53 -6.46 -1.67
CA SER A 53 -39.47 -5.15 -2.33
C SER A 53 -38.45 -5.08 -3.49
N GLY A 54 -37.61 -6.11 -3.64
CA GLY A 54 -36.45 -6.14 -4.52
C GLY A 54 -35.16 -5.63 -3.87
N GLU A 55 -35.26 -5.05 -2.67
CA GLU A 55 -34.14 -4.65 -1.81
C GLU A 55 -34.27 -5.33 -0.45
N GLU A 56 -33.25 -5.21 0.39
CA GLU A 56 -33.24 -5.75 1.76
C GLU A 56 -34.05 -4.90 2.76
N ASP A 57 -35.02 -5.51 3.40
CA ASP A 57 -35.76 -4.97 4.54
C ASP A 57 -35.42 -5.78 5.80
N VAL A 58 -35.19 -5.13 6.94
CA VAL A 58 -34.77 -5.83 8.18
C VAL A 58 -35.99 -6.33 8.95
N LEU A 59 -35.96 -7.62 9.32
CA LEU A 59 -37.00 -8.29 10.11
C LEU A 59 -36.55 -8.43 11.57
N THR A 60 -37.48 -8.20 12.50
CA THR A 60 -37.23 -8.15 13.95
C THR A 60 -38.11 -9.10 14.76
N ASP A 61 -38.89 -9.93 14.07
CA ASP A 61 -39.91 -10.86 14.59
C ASP A 61 -39.42 -12.32 14.67
N GLY A 62 -38.21 -12.60 14.18
CA GLY A 62 -37.63 -13.93 14.20
C GLY A 62 -37.41 -14.47 15.62
N ASN A 63 -37.77 -15.74 15.84
CA ASN A 63 -37.56 -16.45 17.12
C ASN A 63 -36.40 -17.47 17.08
N MET A 64 -35.62 -17.50 16.00
CA MET A 64 -34.50 -18.42 15.87
C MET A 64 -33.29 -17.96 16.69
N ILE A 65 -32.68 -18.90 17.42
CA ILE A 65 -31.32 -18.75 17.94
C ILE A 65 -30.49 -19.91 17.40
N THR A 66 -29.46 -19.61 16.60
CA THR A 66 -28.55 -20.60 16.03
C THR A 66 -27.11 -20.08 15.94
N PRO A 67 -26.09 -20.91 16.24
CA PRO A 67 -24.68 -20.57 16.02
C PRO A 67 -24.31 -20.43 14.54
N ALA A 68 -24.90 -21.24 13.65
CA ALA A 68 -24.63 -21.19 12.21
C ALA A 68 -25.80 -21.72 11.37
N GLY A 69 -26.12 -23.01 11.53
CA GLY A 69 -26.99 -23.74 10.61
C GLY A 69 -28.43 -23.25 10.64
N CYS A 70 -28.95 -22.88 9.48
CA CYS A 70 -30.33 -22.45 9.30
C CYS A 70 -30.82 -22.62 7.86
N SER A 71 -32.15 -22.67 7.71
CA SER A 71 -32.85 -22.63 6.44
C SER A 71 -34.20 -21.94 6.63
N SER A 72 -34.68 -21.28 5.59
CA SER A 72 -35.99 -20.63 5.54
C SER A 72 -36.61 -20.84 4.17
N ILE A 73 -37.93 -20.79 4.10
CA ILE A 73 -38.63 -20.84 2.83
C ILE A 73 -39.89 -19.98 2.86
N SER A 74 -40.09 -19.24 1.77
CA SER A 74 -41.35 -18.55 1.49
C SER A 74 -42.15 -19.34 0.47
N ASP A 75 -43.43 -19.02 0.33
CA ASP A 75 -44.21 -19.48 -0.80
C ASP A 75 -43.81 -18.72 -2.07
N PHE A 76 -44.40 -19.15 -3.17
CA PHE A 76 -44.21 -18.58 -4.49
C PHE A 76 -44.58 -17.07 -4.49
N ASN A 77 -45.58 -16.63 -3.72
CA ASN A 77 -45.95 -15.21 -3.56
C ASN A 77 -44.99 -14.41 -2.67
N GLY A 78 -44.10 -15.07 -1.93
CA GLY A 78 -43.11 -14.43 -1.06
C GLY A 78 -43.56 -14.30 0.37
N ASN A 79 -44.66 -14.95 0.74
CA ASN A 79 -45.06 -15.03 2.14
C ASN A 79 -44.24 -16.10 2.84
N LEU A 80 -43.76 -15.82 4.04
CA LEU A 80 -43.08 -16.83 4.86
C LEU A 80 -43.95 -18.10 5.01
N MET A 81 -43.37 -19.27 4.77
CA MET A 81 -43.99 -20.56 5.10
C MET A 81 -43.50 -21.02 6.46
N PHE A 82 -42.19 -21.21 6.59
CA PHE A 82 -41.52 -21.63 7.83
C PHE A 82 -40.00 -21.46 7.72
N TYR A 83 -39.33 -21.55 8.86
CA TYR A 83 -37.87 -21.58 8.96
C TYR A 83 -37.41 -22.56 10.04
N SER A 84 -36.15 -22.98 9.98
CA SER A 84 -35.60 -24.01 10.87
C SER A 84 -34.12 -23.82 11.11
N ASN A 85 -33.66 -24.19 12.30
CA ASN A 85 -32.24 -24.34 12.62
C ASN A 85 -31.79 -25.81 12.55
N GLY A 86 -32.65 -26.72 12.10
CA GLY A 86 -32.40 -28.18 12.09
C GLY A 86 -32.85 -28.92 13.34
N GLN A 87 -33.14 -28.23 14.45
CA GLN A 87 -33.71 -28.83 15.68
C GLN A 87 -35.17 -28.44 15.90
N ASN A 88 -35.51 -27.21 15.55
CA ASN A 88 -36.85 -26.65 15.65
C ASN A 88 -37.30 -26.12 14.29
N ILE A 89 -38.59 -26.21 14.01
CA ILE A 89 -39.27 -25.61 12.87
C ILE A 89 -40.25 -24.58 13.41
N TRP A 90 -40.11 -23.33 12.98
CA TRP A 90 -41.05 -22.25 13.29
C TRP A 90 -41.92 -21.97 12.08
N ASN A 91 -43.23 -21.87 12.30
CA ASN A 91 -44.18 -21.47 11.27
C ASN A 91 -44.11 -19.96 10.99
N ARG A 92 -44.94 -19.51 10.04
CA ARG A 92 -45.05 -18.09 9.66
C ARG A 92 -45.49 -17.10 10.75
N ASN A 93 -46.01 -17.60 11.88
CA ASN A 93 -46.33 -16.78 13.05
C ASN A 93 -45.21 -16.82 14.09
N HIS A 94 -44.02 -17.31 13.71
CA HIS A 94 -42.83 -17.46 14.56
C HIS A 94 -43.04 -18.39 15.76
N GLN A 95 -44.06 -19.26 15.72
CA GLN A 95 -44.33 -20.26 16.73
C GLN A 95 -43.76 -21.61 16.29
N ILE A 96 -43.35 -22.46 17.23
CA ILE A 96 -42.95 -23.83 16.91
C ILE A 96 -44.12 -24.52 16.18
N MET A 97 -43.83 -25.02 14.97
CA MET A 97 -44.77 -25.74 14.14
C MET A 97 -45.24 -27.01 14.86
N ASN A 98 -46.46 -27.46 14.60
CA ASN A 98 -46.97 -28.69 15.20
C ASN A 98 -46.04 -29.88 14.85
N ASN A 99 -45.57 -30.59 15.87
CA ASN A 99 -44.54 -31.64 15.79
C ASN A 99 -43.17 -31.16 15.22
N GLY A 100 -42.91 -29.86 15.26
CA GLY A 100 -41.73 -29.20 14.70
C GLY A 100 -40.53 -29.05 15.64
N ASN A 101 -40.62 -29.45 16.91
CA ASN A 101 -39.51 -29.51 17.87
C ASN A 101 -38.75 -30.84 17.78
N ASP A 102 -37.63 -31.02 18.49
CA ASP A 102 -36.90 -32.30 18.63
C ASP A 102 -36.51 -32.97 17.30
N LEU A 103 -36.17 -32.18 16.28
CA LEU A 103 -35.46 -32.70 15.11
C LEU A 103 -34.02 -33.01 15.50
N VAL A 104 -33.43 -34.02 14.88
CA VAL A 104 -32.06 -34.45 15.19
C VAL A 104 -30.97 -33.67 14.44
N GLY A 105 -31.25 -32.52 13.83
CA GLY A 105 -30.22 -31.74 13.12
C GLY A 105 -29.17 -31.11 14.05
N ASP A 106 -27.99 -30.83 13.49
CA ASP A 106 -26.95 -30.02 14.12
C ASP A 106 -27.15 -28.53 13.84
N ILE A 107 -26.76 -27.68 14.78
CA ILE A 107 -26.89 -26.21 14.68
C ILE A 107 -25.55 -25.48 14.49
N GLU A 108 -24.43 -26.17 14.78
CA GLU A 108 -23.08 -25.58 14.76
C GLU A 108 -22.47 -25.48 13.35
N GLY A 109 -22.85 -26.40 12.46
CA GLY A 109 -22.38 -26.41 11.08
C GLY A 109 -23.09 -25.38 10.21
N VAL A 110 -22.39 -24.78 9.24
CA VAL A 110 -22.94 -23.72 8.37
C VAL A 110 -24.01 -24.17 7.40
N GLN A 111 -23.99 -25.44 6.96
CA GLN A 111 -24.98 -26.01 6.06
C GLN A 111 -25.48 -27.34 6.61
N THR A 112 -26.31 -27.27 7.66
CA THR A 112 -26.86 -28.44 8.35
C THR A 112 -28.35 -28.65 8.10
N SER A 113 -29.04 -27.71 7.44
CA SER A 113 -30.42 -27.91 6.97
C SER A 113 -30.69 -27.24 5.63
N ILE A 114 -31.65 -27.78 4.87
CA ILE A 114 -32.22 -27.16 3.67
C ILE A 114 -33.68 -27.60 3.50
N ILE A 115 -34.51 -26.71 2.96
CA ILE A 115 -35.93 -26.97 2.72
C ILE A 115 -36.17 -27.12 1.23
N ILE A 116 -36.83 -28.20 0.84
CA ILE A 116 -37.10 -28.60 -0.54
C ILE A 116 -38.61 -28.74 -0.74
N PRO A 117 -39.25 -27.92 -1.59
CA PRO A 117 -40.66 -28.10 -1.92
C PRO A 117 -40.84 -29.38 -2.74
N LYS A 118 -42.00 -30.02 -2.61
CA LYS A 118 -42.34 -31.17 -3.45
C LYS A 118 -42.77 -30.66 -4.84
N PRO A 119 -42.16 -31.14 -5.94
CA PRO A 119 -42.60 -30.77 -7.28
C PRO A 119 -44.10 -31.02 -7.50
N ASN A 120 -44.78 -30.06 -8.11
CA ASN A 120 -46.21 -30.07 -8.41
C ASN A 120 -47.16 -30.20 -7.19
N ASP A 121 -46.67 -29.91 -5.97
CA ASP A 121 -47.46 -29.90 -4.74
C ASP A 121 -47.04 -28.72 -3.85
N SER A 122 -47.81 -27.63 -3.87
CA SER A 122 -47.54 -26.40 -3.10
C SER A 122 -47.78 -26.54 -1.60
N SER A 123 -48.29 -27.68 -1.15
CA SER A 123 -48.66 -27.92 0.26
C SER A 123 -47.71 -28.85 0.98
N THR A 124 -46.73 -29.44 0.28
CA THR A 124 -45.79 -30.41 0.85
C THR A 124 -44.35 -29.93 0.70
N TYR A 125 -43.60 -29.99 1.81
CA TYR A 125 -42.18 -29.64 1.86
C TYR A 125 -41.39 -30.73 2.58
N TYR A 126 -40.14 -30.91 2.20
CA TYR A 126 -39.18 -31.75 2.90
C TYR A 126 -38.10 -30.86 3.51
N ILE A 127 -37.79 -31.07 4.78
CA ILE A 127 -36.59 -30.50 5.38
C ILE A 127 -35.55 -31.61 5.51
N PHE A 128 -34.41 -31.42 4.86
CA PHE A 128 -33.25 -32.28 5.03
C PHE A 128 -32.30 -31.65 6.03
N TYR A 129 -31.66 -32.46 6.86
CA TYR A 129 -30.71 -31.99 7.86
C TYR A 129 -29.68 -33.05 8.23
N THR A 130 -28.53 -32.60 8.70
CA THR A 130 -27.38 -33.45 8.99
C THR A 130 -27.06 -33.48 10.49
N ARG A 131 -26.52 -34.63 10.92
CA ARG A 131 -25.89 -34.80 12.22
C ARG A 131 -24.52 -35.45 12.03
N GLU A 132 -23.45 -34.77 12.41
CA GLU A 132 -22.09 -35.27 12.26
C GLU A 132 -21.74 -36.32 13.32
N ASN A 133 -22.22 -36.11 14.55
CA ASN A 133 -21.79 -36.89 15.72
C ASN A 133 -22.95 -37.63 16.40
N THR A 134 -22.68 -38.85 16.88
CA THR A 134 -23.65 -39.60 17.67
C THR A 134 -23.64 -39.09 19.11
N VAL A 135 -24.81 -38.72 19.63
CA VAL A 135 -25.02 -38.31 21.03
C VAL A 135 -25.77 -39.44 21.73
N THR A 136 -25.27 -39.89 22.89
CA THR A 136 -25.83 -41.04 23.63
C THR A 136 -26.58 -40.65 24.90
N SER A 137 -26.56 -39.37 25.30
CA SER A 137 -27.25 -38.84 26.47
C SER A 137 -27.51 -37.33 26.31
N PRO A 138 -28.67 -36.79 26.76
CA PRO A 138 -29.81 -37.47 27.42
C PRO A 138 -30.73 -38.24 26.46
N THR A 139 -30.66 -37.94 25.16
CA THR A 139 -31.44 -38.64 24.11
C THR A 139 -30.48 -39.20 23.07
N VAL A 140 -30.67 -40.47 22.68
CA VAL A 140 -29.83 -41.13 21.68
C VAL A 140 -30.14 -40.56 20.30
N MET A 141 -29.16 -39.92 19.67
CA MET A 141 -29.24 -39.35 18.33
C MET A 141 -28.03 -39.81 17.52
N SER A 142 -28.24 -40.64 16.52
CA SER A 142 -27.15 -41.18 15.68
C SER A 142 -26.68 -40.17 14.64
N ALA A 143 -25.38 -40.19 14.32
CA ALA A 143 -24.86 -39.46 13.16
C ALA A 143 -25.58 -39.88 11.87
N GLY A 144 -25.73 -38.99 10.88
CA GLY A 144 -26.37 -39.32 9.61
C GLY A 144 -27.04 -38.15 8.91
N VAL A 145 -27.57 -38.46 7.73
CA VAL A 145 -28.47 -37.56 6.98
C VAL A 145 -29.90 -37.95 7.30
N TYR A 146 -30.74 -36.95 7.57
CA TYR A 146 -32.14 -37.11 7.92
C TYR A 146 -33.03 -36.25 7.04
N TYR A 147 -34.29 -36.64 6.91
CA TYR A 147 -35.33 -35.74 6.43
C TYR A 147 -36.63 -35.85 7.24
N SER A 148 -37.43 -34.81 7.16
CA SER A 148 -38.81 -34.76 7.67
C SER A 148 -39.74 -34.19 6.60
N GLU A 149 -41.01 -34.62 6.61
CA GLU A 149 -42.06 -34.15 5.69
C GLU A 149 -43.01 -33.21 6.44
N ILE A 150 -43.23 -32.03 5.86
CA ILE A 150 -44.14 -30.99 6.34
C ILE A 150 -45.32 -30.91 5.39
N LYS A 151 -46.54 -30.83 5.94
CA LYS A 151 -47.77 -30.59 5.17
C LYS A 151 -48.55 -29.39 5.66
N PHE A 152 -49.10 -28.64 4.70
CA PHE A 152 -50.08 -27.59 4.90
C PHE A 152 -51.45 -28.09 4.43
N ASN A 153 -52.50 -27.83 5.20
CA ASN A 153 -53.88 -28.17 4.83
C ASN A 153 -54.86 -27.31 5.64
N ALA A 154 -56.16 -27.41 5.34
CA ALA A 154 -57.18 -26.62 6.02
C ALA A 154 -57.20 -26.82 7.55
N GLN A 155 -56.84 -28.02 8.05
CA GLN A 155 -56.76 -28.31 9.48
C GLN A 155 -55.45 -27.82 10.11
N ASN A 156 -54.38 -27.70 9.32
CA ASN A 156 -53.04 -27.26 9.75
C ASN A 156 -52.54 -26.13 8.83
N PRO A 157 -53.18 -24.94 8.85
CA PRO A 157 -52.82 -23.83 7.96
C PRO A 157 -51.44 -23.24 8.27
N LEU A 158 -50.90 -23.49 9.46
CA LEU A 158 -49.55 -23.11 9.89
C LEU A 158 -48.52 -24.25 9.73
N GLY A 159 -48.90 -25.34 9.06
CA GLY A 159 -48.06 -26.51 8.82
C GLY A 159 -48.02 -27.51 9.98
N ILE A 160 -47.74 -28.76 9.64
CA ILE A 160 -47.50 -29.87 10.58
C ILE A 160 -46.41 -30.79 10.04
N VAL A 161 -45.52 -31.26 10.92
CA VAL A 161 -44.55 -32.32 10.58
C VAL A 161 -45.25 -33.67 10.64
N VAL A 162 -45.49 -34.29 9.48
CA VAL A 162 -46.22 -35.56 9.35
C VAL A 162 -45.29 -36.78 9.39
N LEU A 163 -44.04 -36.60 8.97
CA LEU A 163 -43.00 -37.62 9.01
C LEU A 163 -41.75 -36.97 9.59
N LYS A 164 -41.16 -37.57 10.62
CA LYS A 164 -40.09 -36.94 11.41
C LYS A 164 -38.85 -37.82 11.48
N ASN A 165 -37.67 -37.21 11.41
CA ASN A 165 -36.36 -37.83 11.69
C ASN A 165 -36.11 -39.14 10.91
N GLN A 166 -36.43 -39.18 9.62
CA GLN A 166 -36.14 -40.33 8.76
C GLN A 166 -34.66 -40.34 8.38
N ARG A 167 -33.89 -41.28 8.93
CA ARG A 167 -32.46 -41.43 8.64
C ARG A 167 -32.26 -42.11 7.29
N ILE A 168 -31.57 -41.44 6.37
CA ILE A 168 -31.35 -41.90 4.99
C ILE A 168 -29.88 -42.14 4.65
N ALA A 169 -28.96 -41.74 5.53
CA ALA A 169 -27.55 -42.12 5.46
C ALA A 169 -26.93 -42.23 6.86
N ASN A 170 -25.91 -43.07 7.01
CA ASN A 170 -25.30 -43.36 8.31
C ASN A 170 -24.26 -42.34 8.77
N THR A 171 -23.76 -41.51 7.85
CA THR A 171 -22.75 -40.49 8.09
C THR A 171 -23.18 -39.19 7.44
N ALA A 172 -22.68 -38.07 7.96
CA ALA A 172 -22.91 -36.76 7.39
C ALA A 172 -21.75 -35.82 7.73
N THR A 173 -21.66 -34.75 6.95
CA THR A 173 -20.86 -33.56 7.24
C THR A 173 -21.78 -32.34 7.15
N SER A 174 -21.32 -31.17 7.58
CA SER A 174 -22.01 -29.88 7.43
C SER A 174 -21.89 -29.31 6.00
N ARG A 175 -22.04 -30.17 4.99
CA ARG A 175 -21.95 -29.86 3.56
C ARG A 175 -23.17 -30.43 2.85
N LEU A 176 -24.13 -29.55 2.59
CA LEU A 176 -25.31 -29.88 1.82
C LEU A 176 -25.74 -28.69 0.96
N ALA A 177 -26.17 -28.99 -0.26
CA ALA A 177 -26.67 -28.02 -1.22
C ALA A 177 -27.78 -28.66 -2.06
N ALA A 178 -28.63 -27.85 -2.68
CA ALA A 178 -29.64 -28.37 -3.60
C ALA A 178 -29.78 -27.49 -4.84
N ILE A 179 -30.14 -28.14 -5.94
CA ILE A 179 -30.40 -27.50 -7.23
C ILE A 179 -31.61 -28.15 -7.89
N TYR A 180 -32.38 -27.35 -8.63
CA TYR A 180 -33.47 -27.84 -9.45
C TYR A 180 -32.97 -28.19 -10.85
N ASP A 181 -33.29 -29.39 -11.32
CA ASP A 181 -33.06 -29.86 -12.67
C ASP A 181 -34.36 -29.74 -13.48
N ASN A 182 -34.38 -28.78 -14.40
CA ASN A 182 -35.54 -28.50 -15.22
C ASN A 182 -35.87 -29.62 -16.22
N ASP A 183 -34.87 -30.36 -16.71
CA ASP A 183 -35.09 -31.39 -17.72
C ASP A 183 -35.85 -32.59 -17.14
N SER A 184 -35.61 -32.89 -15.86
CA SER A 184 -36.24 -34.00 -15.15
C SER A 184 -37.38 -33.60 -14.21
N ASP A 185 -37.64 -32.30 -14.01
CA ASP A 185 -38.56 -31.76 -12.99
C ASP A 185 -38.27 -32.35 -11.59
N THR A 186 -36.99 -32.36 -11.22
CA THR A 186 -36.54 -32.88 -9.91
C THR A 186 -35.60 -31.93 -9.19
N TYR A 187 -35.67 -31.94 -7.85
CA TYR A 187 -34.63 -31.33 -7.03
C TYR A 187 -33.55 -32.37 -6.71
N LYS A 188 -32.29 -32.02 -6.95
CA LYS A 188 -31.12 -32.82 -6.57
C LYS A 188 -30.55 -32.27 -5.28
N VAL A 189 -30.62 -33.06 -4.20
CA VAL A 189 -30.13 -32.71 -2.87
C VAL A 189 -28.81 -33.42 -2.64
N LEU A 190 -27.73 -32.66 -2.65
CA LEU A 190 -26.35 -33.13 -2.61
C LEU A 190 -25.80 -33.04 -1.19
N PHE A 191 -25.19 -34.13 -0.71
CA PHE A 191 -24.48 -34.21 0.57
C PHE A 191 -23.06 -34.71 0.37
N VAL A 192 -22.14 -34.30 1.23
CA VAL A 192 -20.83 -34.97 1.37
C VAL A 192 -20.89 -35.93 2.56
N THR A 193 -20.72 -37.22 2.30
CA THR A 193 -20.82 -38.30 3.31
C THR A 193 -19.71 -39.32 3.13
N LYS A 194 -19.52 -40.20 4.11
CA LYS A 194 -18.74 -41.43 3.89
C LYS A 194 -19.62 -42.49 3.21
N PRO A 195 -19.06 -43.32 2.33
CA PRO A 195 -19.78 -44.46 1.77
C PRO A 195 -20.15 -45.47 2.87
N ASN A 196 -21.18 -46.31 2.64
CA ASN A 196 -21.59 -47.31 3.63
C ASN A 196 -20.52 -48.40 3.84
N ALA A 197 -19.80 -48.74 2.77
CA ALA A 197 -18.60 -49.55 2.80
C ALA A 197 -17.41 -48.62 2.52
N PRO A 198 -16.37 -48.61 3.37
CA PRO A 198 -15.22 -47.73 3.18
C PRO A 198 -14.59 -47.90 1.79
N ILE A 199 -14.39 -46.79 1.09
CA ILE A 199 -13.61 -46.73 -0.16
C ILE A 199 -12.25 -46.14 0.22
N LEU A 200 -11.18 -46.87 -0.06
CA LEU A 200 -9.83 -46.42 0.27
C LEU A 200 -9.09 -45.94 -0.99
N ASN A 201 -8.28 -44.89 -0.85
CA ASN A 201 -7.34 -44.50 -1.90
C ASN A 201 -6.09 -45.43 -1.89
N GLN A 202 -5.14 -45.16 -2.80
CA GLN A 202 -3.91 -45.96 -2.92
C GLN A 202 -3.04 -45.94 -1.65
N ASN A 203 -3.20 -44.93 -0.79
CA ASN A 203 -2.48 -44.78 0.48
C ASN A 203 -3.24 -45.38 1.67
N GLY A 204 -4.41 -46.00 1.45
CA GLY A 204 -5.25 -46.58 2.50
C GLY A 204 -6.12 -45.57 3.25
N GLU A 205 -6.23 -44.33 2.77
CA GLU A 205 -7.07 -43.28 3.37
C GLU A 205 -8.53 -43.42 2.89
N GLU A 206 -9.48 -43.29 3.81
CA GLU A 206 -10.90 -43.39 3.51
C GLU A 206 -11.40 -42.15 2.76
N LEU A 207 -12.06 -42.37 1.62
CA LEU A 207 -12.59 -41.33 0.73
C LEU A 207 -14.05 -40.99 1.04
N PHE A 208 -14.42 -39.76 0.69
CA PHE A 208 -15.79 -39.28 0.76
C PHE A 208 -16.54 -39.52 -0.56
N VAL A 209 -17.86 -39.42 -0.51
CA VAL A 209 -18.73 -39.44 -1.68
C VAL A 209 -19.67 -38.23 -1.68
N PHE A 210 -19.89 -37.69 -2.87
CA PHE A 210 -21.08 -36.93 -3.18
C PHE A 210 -22.27 -37.90 -3.19
N ARG A 211 -23.23 -37.68 -2.31
CA ARG A 211 -24.46 -38.46 -2.18
C ARG A 211 -25.63 -37.59 -2.60
N ILE A 212 -26.29 -37.94 -3.70
CA ILE A 212 -27.37 -37.16 -4.29
C ILE A 212 -28.69 -37.91 -4.10
N PHE A 213 -29.66 -37.26 -3.45
CA PHE A 213 -31.04 -37.72 -3.38
C PHE A 213 -31.92 -36.88 -4.30
N ASN A 214 -32.76 -37.54 -5.10
CA ASN A 214 -33.68 -36.86 -6.00
C ASN A 214 -35.06 -36.72 -5.33
N VAL A 215 -35.63 -35.52 -5.39
CA VAL A 215 -37.00 -35.23 -4.96
C VAL A 215 -37.83 -34.90 -6.18
N SER A 216 -38.81 -35.75 -6.48
CA SER A 216 -39.74 -35.58 -7.60
C SER A 216 -41.18 -35.44 -7.10
N GLN A 217 -42.15 -35.37 -8.02
CA GLN A 217 -43.57 -35.40 -7.67
C GLN A 217 -43.99 -36.65 -6.87
N THR A 218 -43.24 -37.76 -6.94
CA THR A 218 -43.51 -38.97 -6.12
C THR A 218 -42.93 -38.88 -4.71
N GLY A 219 -42.10 -37.86 -4.42
CA GLY A 219 -41.45 -37.63 -3.14
C GLY A 219 -39.94 -37.88 -3.18
N VAL A 220 -39.35 -38.17 -2.03
CA VAL A 220 -37.90 -38.40 -1.88
C VAL A 220 -37.55 -39.81 -2.38
N ASN A 221 -36.68 -39.92 -3.38
CA ASN A 221 -36.08 -41.19 -3.78
C ASN A 221 -34.98 -41.56 -2.78
N LEU A 222 -35.20 -42.63 -2.01
CA LEU A 222 -34.28 -43.08 -0.95
C LEU A 222 -33.04 -43.82 -1.47
N THR A 223 -32.94 -44.08 -2.78
CA THR A 223 -31.76 -44.68 -3.41
C THR A 223 -30.90 -43.56 -4.00
N PRO A 224 -29.78 -43.17 -3.34
CA PRO A 224 -28.98 -42.06 -3.81
C PRO A 224 -28.03 -42.45 -4.93
N ILE A 225 -27.63 -41.45 -5.73
CA ILE A 225 -26.47 -41.54 -6.62
C ILE A 225 -25.22 -41.26 -5.78
N LEU A 226 -24.19 -42.11 -5.90
CA LEU A 226 -22.92 -41.97 -5.19
C LEU A 226 -21.80 -41.70 -6.19
N ILE A 227 -21.09 -40.60 -6.00
CA ILE A 227 -19.92 -40.22 -6.82
C ILE A 227 -18.73 -40.04 -5.88
N THR A 228 -17.67 -40.82 -6.08
CA THR A 228 -16.47 -40.78 -5.25
C THR A 228 -15.73 -39.46 -5.40
N ILE A 229 -15.31 -38.89 -4.27
CA ILE A 229 -14.38 -37.77 -4.20
C ILE A 229 -12.98 -38.37 -4.06
N ASN A 230 -12.14 -38.21 -5.09
CA ASN A 230 -10.81 -38.83 -5.11
C ASN A 230 -9.79 -38.04 -4.27
N GLU A 231 -10.09 -36.78 -3.99
CA GLU A 231 -9.30 -35.92 -3.12
C GLU A 231 -9.50 -36.30 -1.65
N VAL A 232 -8.41 -36.31 -0.89
CA VAL A 232 -8.48 -36.45 0.58
C VAL A 232 -8.94 -35.12 1.16
N ILE A 233 -10.16 -35.11 1.70
CA ILE A 233 -10.80 -33.92 2.27
C ILE A 233 -11.12 -34.11 3.75
N GLY A 234 -11.02 -33.02 4.52
CA GLY A 234 -11.52 -32.94 5.89
C GLY A 234 -13.04 -32.83 5.96
N THR A 235 -13.61 -32.77 7.16
CA THR A 235 -15.07 -32.75 7.40
C THR A 235 -15.67 -31.35 7.55
N SER A 236 -14.85 -30.29 7.64
CA SER A 236 -15.29 -28.93 7.96
C SER A 236 -15.28 -27.98 6.76
N GLY A 237 -16.23 -27.05 6.73
CA GLY A 237 -16.42 -26.06 5.67
C GLY A 237 -17.60 -26.41 4.75
N PRO A 238 -18.18 -25.43 4.03
CA PRO A 238 -19.38 -25.58 3.21
C PRO A 238 -19.14 -26.17 1.82
N LEU A 239 -20.26 -26.42 1.15
CA LEU A 239 -20.42 -26.81 -0.24
C LEU A 239 -21.43 -25.89 -0.93
N LYS A 240 -21.05 -25.28 -2.06
CA LYS A 240 -21.97 -24.47 -2.90
C LYS A 240 -22.00 -24.98 -4.32
N ILE A 241 -23.16 -24.90 -4.94
CA ILE A 241 -23.36 -25.12 -6.38
C ILE A 241 -23.50 -23.73 -7.01
N SER A 242 -22.86 -23.48 -8.15
CA SER A 242 -23.03 -22.23 -8.89
C SER A 242 -24.49 -22.04 -9.33
N PRO A 243 -25.02 -20.81 -9.40
CA PRO A 243 -26.39 -20.57 -9.85
C PRO A 243 -26.74 -21.18 -11.21
N ASP A 244 -25.75 -21.32 -12.10
CA ASP A 244 -25.92 -21.96 -13.40
C ASP A 244 -25.96 -23.50 -13.37
N GLY A 245 -25.68 -24.11 -12.22
CA GLY A 245 -25.67 -25.55 -11.98
C GLY A 245 -24.47 -26.29 -12.55
N LYS A 246 -23.47 -25.59 -13.09
CA LYS A 246 -22.34 -26.22 -13.79
C LYS A 246 -21.12 -26.44 -12.91
N HIS A 247 -21.05 -25.84 -11.73
CA HIS A 247 -19.88 -25.90 -10.88
C HIS A 247 -20.24 -26.11 -9.41
N ILE A 248 -19.32 -26.72 -8.69
CA ILE A 248 -19.40 -26.94 -7.25
C ILE A 248 -18.13 -26.39 -6.62
N ALA A 249 -18.25 -25.66 -5.52
CA ALA A 249 -17.13 -25.27 -4.66
C ALA A 249 -17.29 -25.95 -3.30
N LEU A 250 -16.25 -26.67 -2.88
CA LEU A 250 -16.18 -27.41 -1.63
C LEU A 250 -15.02 -26.87 -0.80
N VAL A 251 -15.34 -26.35 0.38
CA VAL A 251 -14.34 -25.84 1.33
C VAL A 251 -13.94 -26.95 2.28
N ASP A 252 -12.64 -27.16 2.40
CA ASP A 252 -11.98 -27.96 3.42
C ASP A 252 -11.21 -27.03 4.36
N ALA A 253 -11.88 -26.62 5.44
CA ALA A 253 -11.29 -25.69 6.41
C ALA A 253 -10.13 -26.32 7.19
N ILE A 254 -10.13 -27.66 7.38
CA ILE A 254 -9.11 -28.37 8.15
C ILE A 254 -7.79 -28.39 7.40
N ASN A 255 -7.82 -28.77 6.13
CA ASN A 255 -6.63 -28.81 5.29
C ASN A 255 -6.38 -27.49 4.55
N MET A 256 -7.20 -26.47 4.84
CA MET A 256 -7.14 -25.13 4.23
C MET A 256 -7.15 -25.16 2.70
N ASN A 257 -8.09 -25.88 2.10
CA ASN A 257 -8.23 -26.00 0.66
C ASN A 257 -9.65 -25.64 0.21
N ILE A 258 -9.77 -25.16 -1.03
CA ILE A 258 -11.05 -25.04 -1.72
C ILE A 258 -10.96 -25.86 -3.00
N TYR A 259 -11.78 -26.90 -3.10
CA TYR A 259 -11.86 -27.76 -4.27
C TYR A 259 -13.04 -27.34 -5.13
N THR A 260 -12.83 -27.27 -6.44
CA THR A 260 -13.88 -26.95 -7.39
C THR A 260 -14.11 -28.15 -8.31
N TYR A 261 -15.36 -28.36 -8.69
CA TYR A 261 -15.78 -29.47 -9.55
C TYR A 261 -16.67 -28.94 -10.67
N LYS A 262 -16.63 -29.58 -11.84
CA LYS A 262 -17.62 -29.43 -12.91
C LYS A 262 -18.78 -30.38 -12.62
N TYR A 263 -20.00 -29.87 -12.66
CA TYR A 263 -21.23 -30.64 -12.45
C TYR A 263 -22.04 -30.70 -13.73
N ASN A 264 -22.33 -31.90 -14.21
CA ASN A 264 -23.26 -32.14 -15.29
C ASN A 264 -24.57 -32.69 -14.72
N LEU A 265 -25.59 -31.82 -14.66
CA LEU A 265 -26.91 -32.16 -14.14
C LEU A 265 -27.57 -33.31 -14.92
N SER A 266 -27.54 -33.27 -16.26
CA SER A 266 -28.24 -34.25 -17.11
C SER A 266 -27.60 -35.64 -17.06
N LEU A 267 -26.29 -35.73 -16.80
CA LEU A 267 -25.54 -36.99 -16.69
C LEU A 267 -25.33 -37.46 -15.25
N ASP A 268 -25.75 -36.68 -14.25
CA ASP A 268 -25.46 -36.93 -12.83
C ASP A 268 -23.97 -37.22 -12.56
N SER A 269 -23.08 -36.42 -13.17
CA SER A 269 -21.63 -36.60 -13.03
C SER A 269 -20.97 -35.35 -12.45
N ILE A 270 -20.06 -35.58 -11.50
CA ILE A 270 -19.25 -34.53 -10.86
C ILE A 270 -17.78 -34.89 -11.10
N ILE A 271 -17.04 -33.97 -11.72
CA ILE A 271 -15.65 -34.18 -12.12
C ILE A 271 -14.80 -33.11 -11.45
N PHE A 272 -13.71 -33.52 -10.80
CA PHE A 272 -12.76 -32.58 -10.21
C PHE A 272 -12.26 -31.59 -11.26
N TYR A 273 -12.25 -30.31 -10.89
CA TYR A 273 -11.85 -29.23 -11.77
C TYR A 273 -10.52 -28.62 -11.35
N LYS A 274 -10.48 -27.96 -10.19
CA LYS A 274 -9.28 -27.28 -9.70
C LYS A 274 -9.26 -27.20 -8.18
N ARG A 275 -8.06 -27.17 -7.60
CA ARG A 275 -7.85 -26.79 -6.20
C ARG A 275 -7.38 -25.34 -6.17
N LEU A 276 -8.08 -24.48 -5.44
CA LEU A 276 -7.65 -23.10 -5.21
C LEU A 276 -6.72 -23.04 -3.99
N ASN A 277 -5.62 -22.31 -4.13
CA ASN A 277 -4.69 -22.11 -3.02
C ASN A 277 -5.31 -21.17 -1.98
N SER A 278 -5.19 -21.53 -0.69
CA SER A 278 -5.60 -20.70 0.45
C SER A 278 -4.65 -19.55 0.78
N ILE A 279 -3.55 -19.43 0.02
CA ILE A 279 -2.61 -18.31 0.07
C ILE A 279 -2.94 -17.37 -1.09
N PRO A 280 -3.79 -16.34 -0.90
CA PRO A 280 -3.95 -15.28 -1.90
C PRO A 280 -2.64 -14.51 -2.12
N ALA A 281 -2.58 -13.73 -3.19
CA ALA A 281 -1.36 -13.11 -3.74
C ALA A 281 -0.52 -12.23 -2.77
N PHE A 282 -1.04 -11.89 -1.58
CA PHE A 282 -0.33 -11.16 -0.53
C PHE A 282 0.36 -12.06 0.52
N GLY A 283 0.38 -13.39 0.32
CA GLY A 283 1.26 -14.31 1.06
C GLY A 283 0.78 -14.75 2.44
N LEU A 284 -0.48 -14.47 2.81
CA LEU A 284 -1.06 -14.93 4.08
C LEU A 284 -1.82 -16.24 3.92
N PHE A 285 -1.62 -17.15 4.87
CA PHE A 285 -2.41 -18.39 4.97
C PHE A 285 -3.78 -18.06 5.55
N LEU A 286 -4.83 -18.21 4.75
CA LEU A 286 -6.20 -18.03 5.21
C LEU A 286 -6.85 -19.38 5.48
N THR A 287 -7.43 -19.56 6.66
CA THR A 287 -8.33 -20.69 6.92
C THR A 287 -9.69 -20.38 6.30
N PRO A 288 -10.10 -21.03 5.20
CA PRO A 288 -11.35 -20.72 4.52
C PRO A 288 -12.55 -21.17 5.35
N TYR A 289 -13.64 -20.40 5.31
CA TYR A 289 -14.85 -20.68 6.09
C TYR A 289 -16.13 -20.63 5.26
N GLY A 290 -16.45 -19.49 4.64
CA GLY A 290 -17.61 -19.32 3.76
C GLY A 290 -17.19 -19.37 2.30
N VAL A 291 -18.10 -19.77 1.42
CA VAL A 291 -17.92 -19.69 -0.05
C VAL A 291 -19.24 -19.33 -0.71
N GLU A 292 -19.21 -18.58 -1.80
CA GLU A 292 -20.39 -18.24 -2.60
C GLU A 292 -20.02 -17.83 -4.03
N PHE A 293 -20.88 -18.12 -5.01
CA PHE A 293 -20.73 -17.67 -6.39
C PHE A 293 -21.50 -16.38 -6.65
N SER A 294 -21.04 -15.55 -7.60
CA SER A 294 -21.86 -14.45 -8.14
C SER A 294 -23.08 -14.99 -8.90
N GLN A 295 -24.07 -14.12 -9.10
CA GLN A 295 -25.33 -14.50 -9.73
C GLN A 295 -25.16 -15.05 -11.16
N ASP A 296 -24.16 -14.54 -11.89
CA ASP A 296 -23.77 -14.98 -13.23
C ASP A 296 -22.83 -16.20 -13.25
N SER A 297 -22.49 -16.75 -12.07
CA SER A 297 -21.57 -17.87 -11.87
C SER A 297 -20.12 -17.63 -12.33
N LYS A 298 -19.71 -16.39 -12.61
CA LYS A 298 -18.36 -16.06 -13.11
C LYS A 298 -17.36 -15.65 -12.04
N MET A 299 -17.83 -15.24 -10.87
CA MET A 299 -16.99 -14.91 -9.72
C MET A 299 -17.23 -15.92 -8.59
N LEU A 300 -16.17 -16.24 -7.87
CA LEU A 300 -16.22 -17.03 -6.64
C LEU A 300 -15.67 -16.17 -5.50
N TYR A 301 -16.43 -16.09 -4.41
CA TYR A 301 -16.04 -15.44 -3.17
C TYR A 301 -15.84 -16.48 -2.10
N TYR A 302 -14.82 -16.30 -1.27
CA TYR A 302 -14.69 -17.06 -0.02
C TYR A 302 -14.24 -16.15 1.11
N THR A 303 -14.66 -16.46 2.33
CA THR A 303 -14.08 -15.82 3.52
C THR A 303 -12.95 -16.68 4.06
N GLY A 304 -11.93 -16.03 4.58
CA GLY A 304 -10.83 -16.71 5.24
C GLY A 304 -10.25 -15.88 6.37
N SER A 305 -9.73 -16.54 7.41
CA SER A 305 -9.15 -15.86 8.57
C SER A 305 -7.66 -16.13 8.71
N ALA A 306 -6.91 -15.11 9.14
CA ALA A 306 -5.53 -15.21 9.60
C ALA A 306 -5.43 -14.55 10.98
N GLY A 307 -5.30 -15.38 12.02
CA GLY A 307 -5.42 -14.91 13.41
C GLY A 307 -6.82 -14.31 13.66
N ASP A 308 -6.87 -13.12 14.26
CA ASP A 308 -8.12 -12.42 14.59
C ASP A 308 -8.71 -11.60 13.43
N THR A 309 -8.00 -11.54 12.29
CA THR A 309 -8.45 -10.79 11.10
C THR A 309 -9.10 -11.74 10.11
N ALA A 310 -10.27 -11.37 9.61
CA ALA A 310 -10.95 -12.07 8.54
C ALA A 310 -10.95 -11.24 7.25
N TYR A 311 -10.99 -11.95 6.14
CA TYR A 311 -10.89 -11.43 4.79
C TYR A 311 -12.00 -12.02 3.95
N ILE A 312 -12.49 -11.26 2.99
CA ILE A 312 -13.27 -11.76 1.87
C ILE A 312 -12.32 -11.76 0.67
N VAL A 313 -12.20 -12.90 0.01
CA VAL A 313 -11.36 -13.08 -1.18
C VAL A 313 -12.26 -13.33 -2.37
N GLN A 314 -12.05 -12.58 -3.45
CA GLN A 314 -12.72 -12.70 -4.73
C GLN A 314 -11.78 -13.33 -5.75
N VAL A 315 -12.30 -14.28 -6.52
CA VAL A 315 -11.59 -14.98 -7.60
C VAL A 315 -12.42 -14.92 -8.88
N GLN A 316 -11.80 -14.53 -9.99
CA GLN A 316 -12.42 -14.66 -11.32
C GLN A 316 -12.49 -16.14 -11.72
N PHE A 317 -13.66 -16.75 -11.54
CA PHE A 317 -13.86 -18.18 -11.68
C PHE A 317 -13.90 -18.63 -13.16
N SER A 318 -14.47 -17.82 -14.05
CA SER A 318 -14.60 -18.16 -15.48
C SER A 318 -13.27 -18.20 -16.25
N ARG A 319 -12.16 -17.80 -15.65
CA ARG A 319 -10.81 -17.75 -16.26
C ARG A 319 -9.80 -18.69 -15.58
N LEU A 320 -10.27 -19.62 -14.75
CA LEU A 320 -9.38 -20.51 -13.99
C LEU A 320 -8.51 -21.43 -14.87
N GLU A 321 -8.85 -21.61 -16.15
CA GLU A 321 -8.07 -22.36 -17.15
C GLU A 321 -7.00 -21.50 -17.86
N ASP A 322 -7.19 -20.17 -17.96
CA ASP A 322 -6.38 -19.30 -18.83
C ASP A 322 -5.28 -18.52 -18.10
N LEU A 323 -5.32 -18.47 -16.76
CA LEU A 323 -4.40 -17.66 -15.95
C LEU A 323 -3.87 -18.47 -14.76
N ASP A 324 -2.54 -18.65 -14.71
CA ASP A 324 -1.82 -19.09 -13.52
C ASP A 324 -0.72 -18.05 -13.20
N PRO A 325 -0.82 -17.32 -12.07
CA PRO A 325 -1.84 -17.41 -11.02
C PRO A 325 -3.16 -16.67 -11.35
N PRO A 326 -4.31 -17.10 -10.78
CA PRO A 326 -5.56 -16.36 -10.93
C PRO A 326 -5.50 -15.01 -10.21
N ASN A 327 -6.22 -14.01 -10.74
CA ASN A 327 -6.33 -12.69 -10.10
C ASN A 327 -7.19 -12.79 -8.85
N TYR A 328 -6.58 -12.48 -7.70
CA TYR A 328 -7.26 -12.40 -6.40
C TYR A 328 -7.46 -10.94 -6.00
N TYR A 329 -8.66 -10.60 -5.57
CA TYR A 329 -8.94 -9.36 -4.83
C TYR A 329 -9.30 -9.73 -3.41
N TYR A 330 -8.99 -8.86 -2.45
CA TYR A 330 -9.29 -9.11 -1.04
C TYR A 330 -9.83 -7.85 -0.36
N PHE A 331 -10.71 -8.07 0.61
CA PHE A 331 -11.33 -7.03 1.41
C PHE A 331 -11.17 -7.43 2.88
N VAL A 332 -10.66 -6.51 3.69
CA VAL A 332 -10.56 -6.73 5.14
C VAL A 332 -11.93 -6.57 5.76
N GLU A 333 -12.39 -7.57 6.50
CA GLU A 333 -13.67 -7.54 7.20
C GLU A 333 -13.55 -8.22 8.55
N ARG A 334 -13.69 -7.46 9.64
CA ARG A 334 -13.57 -8.02 10.97
C ARG A 334 -14.69 -9.02 11.22
N GLN A 335 -14.31 -10.19 11.71
CA GLN A 335 -15.23 -11.27 12.06
C GLN A 335 -16.13 -11.74 10.91
N ALA A 336 -15.73 -11.58 9.64
CA ALA A 336 -16.45 -12.18 8.51
C ALA A 336 -16.61 -13.70 8.72
N ARG A 337 -17.79 -14.22 8.38
CA ARG A 337 -18.12 -15.64 8.46
C ARG A 337 -18.68 -16.14 7.14
N PHE A 338 -19.96 -16.37 7.02
CA PHE A 338 -20.58 -17.01 5.87
C PHE A 338 -21.03 -15.98 4.82
N LEU A 339 -20.98 -16.38 3.55
CA LEU A 339 -21.46 -15.63 2.39
C LEU A 339 -22.74 -16.28 1.87
N GLN A 340 -23.74 -15.49 1.51
CA GLN A 340 -24.97 -15.97 0.87
C GLN A 340 -25.43 -15.00 -0.21
N LEU A 341 -25.60 -15.51 -1.43
CA LEU A 341 -26.22 -14.78 -2.54
C LEU A 341 -27.71 -14.63 -2.25
N ALA A 342 -28.23 -13.42 -2.42
CA ALA A 342 -29.65 -13.12 -2.37
C ALA A 342 -30.23 -12.90 -3.75
N ARG A 343 -31.55 -12.90 -3.81
CA ARG A 343 -32.31 -12.75 -5.05
C ARG A 343 -32.16 -11.38 -5.70
N ASN A 344 -31.84 -10.34 -4.92
CA ASN A 344 -31.53 -9.01 -5.46
C ASN A 344 -30.14 -8.92 -6.12
N GLY A 345 -29.42 -10.05 -6.24
CA GLY A 345 -28.12 -10.15 -6.89
C GLY A 345 -26.94 -9.73 -6.01
N LYS A 346 -27.18 -9.28 -4.77
CA LYS A 346 -26.13 -8.95 -3.80
C LYS A 346 -25.70 -10.19 -3.01
N ILE A 347 -24.45 -10.20 -2.54
CA ILE A 347 -23.96 -11.20 -1.58
C ILE A 347 -23.88 -10.57 -0.19
N TYR A 348 -24.45 -11.25 0.81
CA TYR A 348 -24.43 -10.81 2.20
C TYR A 348 -23.43 -11.62 3.01
N VAL A 349 -22.76 -10.96 3.94
CA VAL A 349 -21.68 -11.56 4.73
C VAL A 349 -22.03 -11.46 6.22
N SER A 350 -22.33 -12.61 6.82
CA SER A 350 -22.55 -12.73 8.27
C SER A 350 -21.29 -12.42 9.06
N LYS A 351 -21.48 -11.92 10.29
CA LYS A 351 -20.40 -11.47 11.16
C LYS A 351 -20.54 -12.05 12.57
N GLY A 352 -19.41 -12.32 13.22
CA GLY A 352 -19.37 -12.72 14.62
C GLY A 352 -19.66 -14.21 14.86
N ASP A 353 -20.04 -14.56 16.09
CA ASP A 353 -20.43 -15.92 16.47
C ASP A 353 -21.44 -15.91 17.61
N ILE A 354 -21.83 -17.08 18.12
CA ILE A 354 -22.84 -17.16 19.18
C ILE A 354 -22.43 -16.48 20.50
N ASN A 355 -21.14 -16.42 20.80
CA ASN A 355 -20.61 -15.80 22.01
C ASN A 355 -20.38 -14.30 21.80
N PHE A 356 -19.95 -13.91 20.61
CA PHE A 356 -19.74 -12.53 20.18
C PHE A 356 -20.55 -12.22 18.91
N PRO A 357 -21.89 -12.12 19.03
CA PRO A 357 -22.73 -11.89 17.87
C PRO A 357 -22.59 -10.45 17.38
N SER A 358 -22.78 -10.24 16.07
CA SER A 358 -22.72 -8.91 15.46
C SER A 358 -24.13 -8.43 15.13
N ASN A 359 -24.50 -7.24 15.55
CA ASN A 359 -25.74 -6.58 15.15
C ASN A 359 -25.67 -5.98 13.73
N GLN A 360 -24.63 -6.30 12.96
CA GLN A 360 -24.43 -5.80 11.60
C GLN A 360 -24.13 -6.95 10.63
N ILE A 361 -24.51 -6.76 9.36
CA ILE A 361 -24.16 -7.62 8.22
C ILE A 361 -23.50 -6.77 7.12
N SER A 362 -22.50 -7.32 6.44
CA SER A 362 -21.80 -6.64 5.33
C SER A 362 -22.38 -7.08 3.99
N VAL A 363 -22.17 -6.26 2.94
CA VAL A 363 -22.79 -6.45 1.62
C VAL A 363 -21.77 -6.30 0.51
N ILE A 364 -21.84 -7.16 -0.50
CA ILE A 364 -21.18 -6.98 -1.80
C ILE A 364 -22.29 -6.64 -2.80
N SER A 365 -22.32 -5.39 -3.25
CA SER A 365 -23.45 -4.84 -4.00
C SER A 365 -23.41 -5.13 -5.51
N LYS A 366 -22.23 -5.39 -6.08
CA LYS A 366 -22.03 -5.78 -7.49
C LYS A 366 -21.13 -7.01 -7.61
N PRO A 367 -21.57 -8.22 -7.17
CA PRO A 367 -20.71 -9.41 -7.08
C PRO A 367 -20.05 -9.84 -8.41
N GLU A 368 -20.56 -9.42 -9.55
CA GLU A 368 -20.03 -9.74 -10.88
C GLU A 368 -18.85 -8.85 -11.29
N LYS A 369 -18.64 -7.71 -10.61
CA LYS A 369 -17.56 -6.75 -10.90
C LYS A 369 -16.31 -7.08 -10.09
N ALA A 370 -15.14 -6.81 -10.63
CA ALA A 370 -13.86 -7.20 -10.04
C ALA A 370 -13.29 -6.10 -9.12
N GLY A 371 -12.65 -6.50 -8.01
CA GLY A 371 -11.95 -5.56 -7.14
C GLY A 371 -12.89 -4.53 -6.50
N SER A 372 -12.46 -3.28 -6.39
CA SER A 372 -13.26 -2.19 -5.80
C SER A 372 -14.62 -1.98 -6.48
N ASP A 373 -14.74 -2.34 -7.76
CA ASP A 373 -15.97 -2.17 -8.54
C ASP A 373 -17.08 -3.11 -8.09
N CYS A 374 -16.78 -4.12 -7.25
CA CYS A 374 -17.78 -4.98 -6.63
C CYS A 374 -18.59 -4.25 -5.53
N LEU A 375 -18.14 -3.05 -5.12
CA LEU A 375 -18.78 -2.20 -4.13
C LEU A 375 -19.04 -2.93 -2.80
N PHE A 376 -18.00 -3.52 -2.23
CA PHE A 376 -18.05 -4.10 -0.90
C PHE A 376 -18.25 -3.02 0.18
N GLN A 377 -19.23 -3.22 1.06
CA GLN A 377 -19.60 -2.33 2.15
C GLN A 377 -19.63 -3.09 3.47
N SER A 378 -18.76 -2.69 4.41
CA SER A 378 -18.63 -3.32 5.72
C SER A 378 -19.72 -2.88 6.69
N GLY A 379 -20.47 -3.83 7.25
CA GLY A 379 -21.40 -3.63 8.38
C GLY A 379 -22.52 -2.60 8.12
N VAL A 380 -22.92 -2.40 6.87
CA VAL A 380 -23.82 -1.32 6.46
C VAL A 380 -25.28 -1.54 6.88
N ILE A 381 -25.72 -2.78 7.06
CA ILE A 381 -27.08 -3.11 7.49
C ILE A 381 -27.11 -3.41 8.99
N SER A 382 -27.98 -2.72 9.72
CA SER A 382 -28.23 -2.94 11.15
C SER A 382 -29.34 -3.97 11.37
N LEU A 383 -29.09 -4.96 12.22
CA LEU A 383 -30.01 -6.05 12.55
C LEU A 383 -30.74 -5.83 13.89
N VAL A 384 -30.55 -4.69 14.56
CA VAL A 384 -31.08 -4.43 15.91
C VAL A 384 -32.62 -4.59 15.95
N PRO A 385 -33.18 -5.30 16.95
CA PRO A 385 -32.55 -5.85 18.15
C PRO A 385 -31.89 -7.23 17.97
N GLY A 386 -32.01 -7.85 16.79
CA GLY A 386 -31.37 -9.11 16.45
C GLY A 386 -29.87 -8.99 16.20
N SER A 387 -29.24 -10.14 15.92
CA SER A 387 -27.82 -10.20 15.57
C SER A 387 -27.46 -11.42 14.70
N SER A 388 -26.47 -11.24 13.84
CA SER A 388 -25.84 -12.29 13.06
C SER A 388 -24.84 -13.10 13.89
N THR A 389 -24.65 -14.37 13.49
CA THR A 389 -23.65 -15.31 14.03
C THR A 389 -22.81 -15.86 12.87
N LYS A 390 -22.51 -17.17 12.84
CA LYS A 390 -21.57 -17.73 11.86
C LYS A 390 -22.19 -18.19 10.54
N GLY A 391 -23.51 -18.13 10.37
CA GLY A 391 -24.19 -18.71 9.21
C GLY A 391 -25.34 -17.86 8.69
N LEU A 392 -25.76 -18.17 7.46
CA LEU A 392 -26.93 -17.59 6.78
C LEU A 392 -27.77 -18.74 6.19
N PRO A 393 -29.06 -18.50 5.88
CA PRO A 393 -29.96 -19.57 5.47
C PRO A 393 -29.52 -20.25 4.17
N ASN A 394 -29.60 -21.57 4.14
CA ASN A 394 -29.28 -22.37 2.94
C ASN A 394 -30.50 -22.50 2.02
N PHE A 395 -30.31 -22.25 0.72
CA PHE A 395 -31.37 -22.22 -0.29
C PHE A 395 -31.07 -23.12 -1.49
N ILE A 396 -32.11 -23.38 -2.29
CA ILE A 396 -31.98 -24.04 -3.59
C ILE A 396 -31.40 -23.04 -4.58
N VAL A 397 -30.18 -23.30 -5.08
CA VAL A 397 -29.38 -22.29 -5.78
C VAL A 397 -29.96 -21.84 -7.12
N SER A 398 -30.75 -22.68 -7.79
CA SER A 398 -31.35 -22.36 -9.09
C SER A 398 -32.23 -21.11 -9.03
N SER A 399 -32.95 -20.93 -7.92
CA SER A 399 -33.82 -19.76 -7.69
C SER A 399 -33.06 -18.43 -7.66
N LEU A 400 -31.77 -18.46 -7.35
CA LEU A 400 -30.91 -17.28 -7.25
C LEU A 400 -30.35 -16.84 -8.61
N ARG A 401 -30.49 -17.64 -9.68
CA ARG A 401 -29.99 -17.32 -11.02
C ARG A 401 -30.81 -16.22 -11.73
N ASN A 402 -32.11 -16.16 -11.46
CA ASN A 402 -33.03 -15.32 -12.22
C ASN A 402 -32.68 -13.83 -12.10
N ARG A 403 -32.36 -13.18 -13.22
CA ARG A 403 -32.05 -11.76 -13.24
C ARG A 403 -32.40 -11.07 -14.57
N ILE A 404 -32.61 -9.76 -14.46
CA ILE A 404 -32.63 -8.85 -15.61
C ILE A 404 -31.18 -8.48 -15.93
N ILE A 405 -30.80 -8.66 -17.20
CA ILE A 405 -29.56 -8.17 -17.77
C ILE A 405 -29.90 -6.88 -18.51
N VAL A 406 -29.07 -5.86 -18.32
CA VAL A 406 -29.22 -4.56 -18.96
C VAL A 406 -27.87 -4.13 -19.53
N SER A 407 -27.89 -3.40 -20.65
CA SER A 407 -26.71 -2.68 -21.16
C SER A 407 -26.15 -1.72 -20.10
N GLU A 408 -24.94 -1.21 -20.34
CA GLU A 408 -24.32 -0.29 -19.38
C GLU A 408 -25.14 0.99 -19.18
N ASP A 409 -25.05 1.55 -17.97
CA ASP A 409 -25.72 2.81 -17.61
C ASP A 409 -25.34 3.90 -18.62
N THR A 410 -26.34 4.60 -19.16
CA THR A 410 -26.17 5.58 -20.24
C THR A 410 -27.03 6.82 -20.00
N CYS A 411 -27.06 7.72 -20.99
CA CYS A 411 -27.67 9.04 -20.90
C CYS A 411 -29.19 9.00 -21.08
N ILE A 412 -29.83 10.15 -20.84
CA ILE A 412 -31.20 10.35 -21.30
C ILE A 412 -31.30 10.19 -22.82
N ASN A 413 -32.44 9.70 -23.30
CA ASN A 413 -32.78 9.48 -24.71
C ASN A 413 -31.85 8.50 -25.47
N THR A 414 -30.90 7.85 -24.80
CA THR A 414 -30.15 6.73 -25.37
C THR A 414 -30.83 5.40 -24.98
N PRO A 415 -30.98 4.44 -25.90
CA PRO A 415 -31.63 3.17 -25.58
C PRO A 415 -30.80 2.29 -24.64
N PHE A 416 -31.48 1.71 -23.65
CA PHE A 416 -31.00 0.60 -22.84
C PHE A 416 -31.55 -0.70 -23.41
N ASP A 417 -30.68 -1.70 -23.57
CA ASP A 417 -31.07 -3.03 -24.04
C ASP A 417 -31.28 -3.96 -22.85
N PHE A 418 -32.44 -4.62 -22.80
CA PHE A 418 -32.81 -5.52 -21.71
C PHE A 418 -32.90 -6.96 -22.19
N SER A 419 -32.51 -7.89 -21.33
CA SER A 419 -32.68 -9.34 -21.53
C SER A 419 -32.81 -10.06 -20.20
N LEU A 420 -33.06 -11.37 -20.23
CA LEU A 420 -33.30 -12.20 -19.04
C LEU A 420 -32.34 -13.39 -19.00
N ASP A 421 -31.80 -13.70 -17.82
CA ASP A 421 -31.12 -14.98 -17.54
C ASP A 421 -31.91 -15.72 -16.47
N MET A 422 -32.47 -16.87 -16.82
CA MET A 422 -33.36 -17.67 -15.97
C MET A 422 -32.93 -19.13 -15.94
N TYR A 423 -33.21 -19.81 -14.83
CA TYR A 423 -32.91 -21.24 -14.71
C TYR A 423 -33.95 -22.15 -15.41
N VAL A 424 -35.02 -21.57 -15.95
CA VAL A 424 -36.10 -22.25 -16.67
C VAL A 424 -36.44 -21.54 -17.98
N PRO A 425 -36.99 -22.24 -18.98
CA PRO A 425 -37.42 -21.64 -20.24
C PRO A 425 -38.52 -20.58 -20.09
N ILE A 426 -38.39 -19.48 -20.83
CA ILE A 426 -39.33 -18.35 -20.85
C ILE A 426 -40.40 -18.57 -21.93
N ILE A 427 -41.68 -18.34 -21.58
CA ILE A 427 -42.81 -18.34 -22.54
C ILE A 427 -43.15 -16.92 -22.97
N SER A 428 -43.27 -16.00 -22.02
CA SER A 428 -43.54 -14.59 -22.28
C SER A 428 -43.00 -13.71 -21.16
N VAL A 429 -42.86 -12.41 -21.44
CA VAL A 429 -42.47 -11.40 -20.47
C VAL A 429 -43.31 -10.13 -20.67
N GLN A 430 -43.61 -9.45 -19.57
CA GLN A 430 -44.09 -8.08 -19.57
C GLN A 430 -43.10 -7.19 -18.80
N TRP A 431 -42.52 -6.21 -19.49
CA TRP A 431 -41.65 -5.19 -18.93
C TRP A 431 -42.46 -3.97 -18.53
N ASP A 432 -42.13 -3.42 -17.36
CA ASP A 432 -42.55 -2.12 -16.86
C ASP A 432 -41.27 -1.35 -16.54
N PHE A 433 -40.98 -0.29 -17.30
CA PHE A 433 -39.73 0.46 -17.17
C PHE A 433 -39.78 1.47 -16.01
N GLY A 434 -40.91 1.62 -15.33
CA GLY A 434 -41.07 2.55 -14.20
C GLY A 434 -41.33 4.00 -14.59
N ASP A 435 -41.37 4.31 -15.89
CA ASP A 435 -41.61 5.65 -16.45
C ASP A 435 -42.97 5.77 -17.18
N GLY A 436 -43.83 4.76 -17.01
CA GLY A 436 -45.13 4.64 -17.67
C GLY A 436 -45.10 3.91 -19.01
N ASN A 437 -43.92 3.50 -19.50
CA ASN A 437 -43.78 2.69 -20.71
C ASN A 437 -43.65 1.20 -20.38
N PHE A 438 -44.13 0.35 -21.30
CA PHE A 438 -44.17 -1.10 -21.16
C PHE A 438 -43.72 -1.79 -22.45
N SER A 439 -43.24 -3.03 -22.37
CA SER A 439 -42.96 -3.89 -23.53
C SER A 439 -43.31 -5.34 -23.26
N ASN A 440 -43.65 -6.09 -24.31
CA ASN A 440 -43.83 -7.55 -24.26
C ASN A 440 -42.75 -8.30 -25.08
N ASP A 441 -41.78 -7.59 -25.65
CA ASP A 441 -40.67 -8.21 -26.37
C ASP A 441 -39.77 -8.95 -25.39
N LEU A 442 -39.20 -10.06 -25.83
CA LEU A 442 -38.28 -10.84 -24.99
C LEU A 442 -37.02 -10.04 -24.64
N ASN A 443 -36.50 -9.29 -25.62
CA ASN A 443 -35.33 -8.43 -25.48
C ASN A 443 -35.65 -7.02 -25.99
N PRO A 444 -36.33 -6.16 -25.21
CA PRO A 444 -36.70 -4.83 -25.64
C PRO A 444 -35.51 -3.86 -25.54
N SER A 445 -35.61 -2.76 -26.28
CA SER A 445 -34.75 -1.59 -26.13
C SER A 445 -35.61 -0.41 -25.68
N HIS A 446 -35.18 0.36 -24.68
CA HIS A 446 -35.96 1.47 -24.11
C HIS A 446 -35.09 2.67 -23.75
N ALA A 447 -35.51 3.87 -24.15
CA ALA A 447 -34.79 5.11 -23.88
C ALA A 447 -35.57 5.96 -22.85
N PHE A 448 -34.92 6.28 -21.73
CA PHE A 448 -35.53 7.08 -20.68
C PHE A 448 -35.43 8.57 -20.98
N THR A 449 -36.51 9.31 -20.72
CA THR A 449 -36.56 10.78 -20.94
C THR A 449 -36.17 11.59 -19.72
N THR A 450 -36.03 10.94 -18.55
CA THR A 450 -35.65 11.55 -17.28
C THR A 450 -34.38 10.91 -16.74
N SER A 451 -33.49 11.73 -16.19
CA SER A 451 -32.28 11.27 -15.51
C SER A 451 -32.59 10.82 -14.08
N GLY A 452 -31.67 10.05 -13.49
CA GLY A 452 -31.79 9.50 -12.13
C GLY A 452 -31.95 7.98 -12.12
N PHE A 453 -32.36 7.46 -10.97
CA PHE A 453 -32.56 6.02 -10.77
C PHE A 453 -33.89 5.58 -11.37
N GLN A 454 -33.87 4.58 -12.24
CA GLN A 454 -35.07 3.97 -12.83
C GLN A 454 -35.19 2.52 -12.36
N LYS A 455 -36.37 2.14 -11.83
CA LYS A 455 -36.65 0.79 -11.34
C LYS A 455 -37.50 0.02 -12.35
N ILE A 456 -36.87 -0.92 -13.04
CA ILE A 456 -37.48 -1.80 -14.02
C ILE A 456 -38.06 -3.04 -13.33
N LYS A 457 -39.24 -3.45 -13.76
CA LYS A 457 -39.90 -4.70 -13.35
C LYS A 457 -40.14 -5.57 -14.58
N ALA A 458 -39.75 -6.85 -14.50
CA ALA A 458 -40.08 -7.85 -15.50
C ALA A 458 -40.99 -8.92 -14.89
N THR A 459 -42.17 -9.13 -15.48
CA THR A 459 -43.10 -10.20 -15.12
C THR A 459 -42.98 -11.31 -16.17
N VAL A 460 -42.29 -12.39 -15.84
CA VAL A 460 -41.93 -13.47 -16.75
C VAL A 460 -42.81 -14.69 -16.53
N VAL A 461 -43.41 -15.24 -17.57
CA VAL A 461 -44.23 -16.45 -17.52
C VAL A 461 -43.43 -17.63 -18.08
N THR A 462 -43.46 -18.76 -17.38
CA THR A 462 -42.88 -20.03 -17.79
C THR A 462 -43.94 -21.13 -17.76
N GLN A 463 -43.61 -22.36 -18.16
CA GLN A 463 -44.60 -23.45 -18.32
C GLN A 463 -45.47 -23.69 -17.08
N ASN A 464 -44.91 -23.56 -15.89
CA ASN A 464 -45.60 -23.90 -14.64
C ASN A 464 -45.76 -22.71 -13.68
N ARG A 465 -45.11 -21.56 -13.94
CA ARG A 465 -44.91 -20.50 -12.94
C ARG A 465 -44.74 -19.10 -13.57
N THR A 466 -44.83 -18.07 -12.74
CA THR A 466 -44.54 -16.67 -13.06
C THR A 466 -43.35 -16.20 -12.19
N PHE A 467 -42.55 -15.26 -12.69
CA PHE A 467 -41.47 -14.66 -11.95
C PHE A 467 -41.60 -13.15 -12.02
N VAL A 468 -41.43 -12.46 -10.91
CA VAL A 468 -41.32 -11.01 -10.87
C VAL A 468 -39.88 -10.67 -10.49
N LEU A 469 -39.19 -10.00 -11.40
CA LEU A 469 -37.80 -9.57 -11.25
C LEU A 469 -37.75 -8.04 -11.25
N TYR A 470 -36.77 -7.49 -10.53
CA TYR A 470 -36.51 -6.06 -10.45
C TYR A 470 -35.07 -5.75 -10.83
N LYS A 471 -34.84 -4.58 -11.43
CA LYS A 471 -33.51 -4.04 -11.68
C LYS A 471 -33.55 -2.52 -11.62
N THR A 472 -32.59 -1.92 -10.93
CA THR A 472 -32.38 -0.47 -10.94
C THR A 472 -31.24 -0.12 -11.89
N VAL A 473 -31.44 0.90 -12.72
CA VAL A 473 -30.40 1.51 -13.58
C VAL A 473 -30.26 3.00 -13.27
N ILE A 474 -29.13 3.58 -13.63
CA ILE A 474 -28.89 5.02 -13.50
C ILE A 474 -28.89 5.64 -14.89
N VAL A 475 -29.73 6.66 -15.10
CA VAL A 475 -29.79 7.43 -16.34
C VAL A 475 -29.10 8.77 -16.10
N PHE A 476 -28.03 9.04 -16.85
CA PHE A 476 -27.22 10.24 -16.64
C PHE A 476 -27.78 11.46 -17.41
N PRO A 477 -27.83 12.65 -16.79
CA PRO A 477 -28.18 13.88 -17.49
C PRO A 477 -27.00 14.36 -18.37
N PRO A 478 -27.26 15.19 -19.41
CA PRO A 478 -26.20 15.93 -20.08
C PRO A 478 -25.56 16.96 -19.13
N PRO A 479 -24.35 17.47 -19.45
CA PRO A 479 -23.78 18.62 -18.77
C PRO A 479 -24.75 19.82 -18.78
N LEU A 480 -24.61 20.72 -17.81
CA LEU A 480 -25.43 21.93 -17.70
C LEU A 480 -24.54 23.19 -17.70
N LEU A 481 -24.55 23.93 -18.80
CA LEU A 481 -24.00 25.28 -18.90
C LEU A 481 -25.16 26.26 -19.08
N LEU A 482 -25.26 27.25 -18.19
CA LEU A 482 -26.32 28.25 -18.26
C LEU A 482 -26.17 29.11 -19.53
N PRO A 483 -27.26 29.62 -20.13
CA PRO A 483 -27.15 30.48 -21.31
C PRO A 483 -26.38 31.78 -21.03
N ASN A 484 -25.76 32.35 -22.08
CA ASN A 484 -25.10 33.66 -22.08
C ASN A 484 -23.96 33.83 -21.05
N GLN A 485 -23.23 32.77 -20.73
CA GLN A 485 -22.00 32.92 -19.94
C GLN A 485 -20.97 33.74 -20.72
N VAL A 486 -20.19 34.54 -19.99
CA VAL A 486 -19.14 35.39 -20.55
C VAL A 486 -17.82 35.07 -19.85
N LEU A 487 -16.89 34.51 -20.59
CA LEU A 487 -15.51 34.34 -20.16
C LEU A 487 -14.78 35.66 -20.42
N THR A 488 -14.23 36.28 -19.38
CA THR A 488 -13.57 37.59 -19.52
C THR A 488 -12.06 37.48 -19.42
N GLN A 489 -11.35 38.38 -20.11
CA GLN A 489 -9.90 38.50 -20.03
C GLN A 489 -9.46 39.97 -19.94
N CYS A 490 -8.42 40.25 -19.14
CA CYS A 490 -7.85 41.57 -19.01
C CYS A 490 -7.02 41.88 -20.26
N ASP A 491 -7.39 42.96 -20.92
CA ASP A 491 -6.65 43.58 -22.02
C ASP A 491 -5.74 44.65 -21.41
N THR A 492 -4.44 44.32 -21.33
CA THR A 492 -3.45 45.12 -20.61
C THR A 492 -2.80 46.20 -21.45
N ASP A 493 -2.82 46.07 -22.78
CA ASP A 493 -2.30 47.07 -23.72
C ASP A 493 -3.41 47.84 -24.45
N ASN A 494 -4.67 47.47 -24.23
CA ASN A 494 -5.88 48.09 -24.77
C ASN A 494 -5.95 48.02 -26.30
N ASP A 495 -5.43 46.97 -26.92
CA ASP A 495 -5.47 46.77 -28.37
C ASP A 495 -6.76 46.06 -28.85
N GLY A 496 -7.59 45.57 -27.91
CA GLY A 496 -8.82 44.85 -28.19
C GLY A 496 -8.64 43.34 -28.36
N PHE A 497 -7.42 42.82 -28.20
CA PHE A 497 -7.05 41.41 -28.36
C PHE A 497 -6.40 40.87 -27.08
N SER A 498 -6.68 39.62 -26.75
CA SER A 498 -6.07 38.93 -25.61
C SER A 498 -6.06 37.42 -25.85
N ILE A 499 -5.25 36.70 -25.08
CA ILE A 499 -5.17 35.25 -25.13
C ILE A 499 -6.11 34.68 -24.08
N PHE A 500 -7.08 33.86 -24.51
CA PHE A 500 -8.04 33.17 -23.67
C PHE A 500 -7.67 31.70 -23.53
N ASN A 501 -7.89 31.17 -22.33
CA ASN A 501 -8.09 29.75 -22.15
C ASN A 501 -9.59 29.44 -22.16
N LEU A 502 -10.09 28.91 -23.27
CA LEU A 502 -11.50 28.59 -23.46
C LEU A 502 -11.98 27.47 -22.51
N GLU A 503 -11.08 26.63 -22.00
CA GLU A 503 -11.40 25.56 -21.03
C GLU A 503 -11.86 26.11 -19.68
N ASN A 504 -11.55 27.37 -19.38
CA ASN A 504 -12.04 28.06 -18.19
C ASN A 504 -13.56 28.28 -18.21
N ILE A 505 -14.26 27.98 -19.33
CA ILE A 505 -15.72 27.90 -19.33
C ILE A 505 -16.26 26.84 -18.34
N SER A 506 -15.40 25.89 -17.95
CA SER A 506 -15.68 24.91 -16.90
C SER A 506 -16.06 25.54 -15.56
N ASP A 507 -15.55 26.75 -15.25
CA ASP A 507 -15.88 27.52 -14.05
C ASP A 507 -17.40 27.83 -13.94
N PHE A 508 -18.14 27.76 -15.06
CA PHE A 508 -19.56 28.11 -15.14
C PHE A 508 -20.50 26.90 -15.23
N ILE A 509 -20.00 25.67 -15.12
CA ILE A 509 -20.80 24.45 -15.22
C ILE A 509 -21.30 24.04 -13.84
N SER A 510 -22.62 24.00 -13.68
CA SER A 510 -23.26 23.56 -12.44
C SER A 510 -23.24 22.03 -12.36
N ASN A 511 -22.08 21.45 -12.04
CA ASN A 511 -21.80 20.06 -11.59
C ASN A 511 -20.26 19.85 -11.57
N ALA A 512 -19.52 20.78 -10.97
CA ALA A 512 -18.06 20.92 -11.08
C ALA A 512 -17.18 19.73 -10.57
N ASN A 513 -17.78 18.61 -10.19
CA ASN A 513 -17.09 17.41 -9.68
C ASN A 513 -16.95 16.27 -10.72
N LEU A 514 -17.17 16.56 -12.01
CA LEU A 514 -17.06 15.56 -13.09
C LEU A 514 -16.00 16.00 -14.10
N ASP A 515 -15.12 15.08 -14.49
CA ASP A 515 -14.19 15.29 -15.58
C ASP A 515 -14.97 15.37 -16.91
N PHE A 516 -14.98 16.55 -17.52
CA PHE A 516 -15.61 16.79 -18.82
C PHE A 516 -14.55 16.92 -19.92
N GLN A 517 -14.87 16.45 -21.11
CA GLN A 517 -14.11 16.73 -22.33
C GLN A 517 -14.75 17.91 -23.06
N TYR A 518 -13.93 18.87 -23.46
CA TYR A 518 -14.37 20.08 -24.16
C TYR A 518 -13.81 20.11 -25.58
N TYR A 519 -14.68 20.42 -26.54
CA TYR A 519 -14.28 20.74 -27.91
C TYR A 519 -14.89 22.09 -28.29
N PHE A 520 -14.07 22.98 -28.84
CA PHE A 520 -14.47 24.35 -29.14
C PHE A 520 -14.49 24.60 -30.65
N TYR A 521 -15.41 25.45 -31.08
CA TYR A 521 -15.66 25.75 -32.49
C TYR A 521 -16.00 27.23 -32.66
N ASN A 522 -15.64 27.76 -33.83
CA ASN A 522 -15.95 29.13 -34.22
C ASN A 522 -17.35 29.27 -34.86
N ASP A 523 -18.01 28.15 -35.20
CA ASP A 523 -19.29 28.10 -35.91
C ASP A 523 -20.19 26.99 -35.35
N SER A 524 -21.50 27.25 -35.31
CA SER A 524 -22.50 26.32 -34.76
C SER A 524 -22.66 25.03 -35.58
N GLN A 525 -22.52 25.11 -36.91
CA GLN A 525 -22.64 23.96 -37.81
C GLN A 525 -21.42 23.05 -37.70
N ASP A 526 -20.24 23.66 -37.52
CA ASP A 526 -18.99 22.95 -37.24
C ASP A 526 -19.08 22.19 -35.90
N ALA A 527 -19.68 22.79 -34.86
CA ALA A 527 -19.92 22.12 -33.58
C ALA A 527 -20.89 20.93 -33.69
N GLN A 528 -21.98 21.07 -34.46
CA GLN A 528 -22.95 20.00 -34.70
C GLN A 528 -22.36 18.83 -35.49
N ASN A 529 -21.57 19.12 -36.52
CA ASN A 529 -20.97 18.11 -37.40
C ASN A 529 -19.61 17.61 -36.90
N ASP A 530 -19.09 18.21 -35.84
CA ASP A 530 -17.79 17.91 -35.23
C ASP A 530 -16.60 18.04 -36.21
N ILE A 531 -16.57 19.15 -36.93
CA ILE A 531 -15.52 19.50 -37.92
C ILE A 531 -14.85 20.82 -37.53
N ASN A 532 -13.64 21.10 -38.06
CA ASN A 532 -12.92 22.37 -37.86
C ASN A 532 -12.78 22.84 -36.40
N ARG A 533 -12.49 21.91 -35.47
CA ARG A 533 -12.24 22.21 -34.06
C ARG A 533 -11.13 23.27 -33.89
N ILE A 534 -11.28 24.15 -32.89
CA ILE A 534 -10.20 25.06 -32.48
C ILE A 534 -9.05 24.21 -31.90
N PRO A 535 -7.84 24.27 -32.50
CA PRO A 535 -6.77 23.32 -32.15
C PRO A 535 -6.09 23.62 -30.80
N ASN A 536 -5.99 24.89 -30.40
CA ASN A 536 -5.33 25.33 -29.17
C ASN A 536 -6.30 26.15 -28.30
N PRO A 537 -7.32 25.50 -27.70
CA PRO A 537 -8.34 26.22 -26.95
C PRO A 537 -7.80 26.91 -25.69
N ASN A 538 -6.68 26.44 -25.14
CA ASN A 538 -6.05 27.03 -23.96
C ASN A 538 -5.23 28.31 -24.23
N GLN A 539 -5.02 28.65 -25.51
CA GLN A 539 -4.26 29.82 -25.96
C GLN A 539 -4.94 30.45 -27.18
N TYR A 540 -6.26 30.63 -27.09
CA TYR A 540 -7.05 31.19 -28.17
C TYR A 540 -7.00 32.72 -28.16
N THR A 541 -6.54 33.33 -29.25
CA THR A 541 -6.64 34.78 -29.44
C THR A 541 -7.99 35.13 -30.05
N ASN A 542 -8.74 36.03 -29.42
CA ASN A 542 -10.02 36.48 -29.94
C ASN A 542 -9.88 37.17 -31.31
N ARG A 543 -10.93 37.12 -32.12
CA ARG A 543 -11.03 37.73 -33.46
C ARG A 543 -11.88 39.01 -33.44
N SER A 544 -12.75 39.12 -32.45
CA SER A 544 -13.54 40.31 -32.15
C SER A 544 -13.76 40.44 -30.65
N ASN A 545 -14.27 41.58 -30.21
CA ASN A 545 -14.70 41.80 -28.83
C ASN A 545 -16.05 42.52 -28.86
N LEU A 546 -17.19 41.92 -28.52
CA LEU A 546 -17.45 40.56 -28.02
C LEU A 546 -17.31 39.47 -29.11
N GLU A 547 -16.95 38.25 -28.74
CA GLU A 547 -16.93 37.08 -29.66
C GLU A 547 -17.72 35.90 -29.08
N GLU A 548 -18.50 35.21 -29.93
CA GLU A 548 -19.24 34.00 -29.56
C GLU A 548 -18.43 32.75 -29.92
N ILE A 549 -18.33 31.81 -28.98
CA ILE A 549 -17.62 30.53 -29.13
C ILE A 549 -18.61 29.40 -28.85
N PHE A 550 -18.59 28.36 -29.69
CA PHE A 550 -19.39 27.17 -29.52
C PHE A 550 -18.57 26.09 -28.80
N VAL A 551 -19.20 25.36 -27.89
CA VAL A 551 -18.58 24.28 -27.11
C VAL A 551 -19.42 23.02 -27.14
N LYS A 552 -18.76 21.89 -27.36
CA LYS A 552 -19.28 20.54 -27.16
C LYS A 552 -18.65 19.98 -25.89
N ILE A 553 -19.47 19.75 -24.88
CA ILE A 553 -19.07 19.24 -23.56
C ILE A 553 -19.51 17.79 -23.48
N ILE A 554 -18.61 16.87 -23.12
CA ILE A 554 -18.90 15.43 -23.04
C ILE A 554 -18.53 14.92 -21.64
N THR A 555 -19.46 14.23 -20.98
CA THR A 555 -19.22 13.53 -19.71
C THR A 555 -18.44 12.23 -19.92
N GLU A 556 -17.85 11.69 -18.86
CA GLU A 556 -17.25 10.34 -18.86
C GLU A 556 -18.21 9.26 -19.39
N LYS A 557 -19.52 9.40 -19.17
CA LYS A 557 -20.56 8.46 -19.65
C LYS A 557 -21.04 8.74 -21.08
N GLY A 558 -20.41 9.68 -21.76
CA GLY A 558 -20.72 10.04 -23.15
C GLY A 558 -21.89 11.00 -23.32
N CYS A 559 -22.51 11.46 -22.24
CA CYS A 559 -23.59 12.45 -22.32
C CYS A 559 -23.01 13.77 -22.78
N SER A 560 -23.59 14.35 -23.83
CA SER A 560 -23.05 15.54 -24.46
C SER A 560 -24.03 16.71 -24.48
N LEU A 561 -23.48 17.91 -24.39
CA LEU A 561 -24.16 19.18 -24.59
C LEU A 561 -23.40 19.96 -25.66
N ILE A 562 -24.12 20.50 -26.65
CA ILE A 562 -23.60 21.50 -27.58
C ILE A 562 -24.30 22.82 -27.28
N THR A 563 -23.53 23.87 -27.01
CA THR A 563 -24.03 25.21 -26.69
C THR A 563 -22.99 26.28 -27.08
N SER A 564 -23.27 27.55 -26.81
CA SER A 564 -22.32 28.66 -26.96
C SER A 564 -22.14 29.46 -25.68
N PHE A 565 -21.05 30.22 -25.64
CA PHE A 565 -20.73 31.24 -24.63
C PHE A 565 -20.00 32.39 -25.32
N PHE A 566 -19.80 33.50 -24.61
CA PHE A 566 -19.09 34.66 -25.14
C PHE A 566 -17.72 34.84 -24.50
N ILE A 567 -16.77 35.41 -25.24
CA ILE A 567 -15.50 35.89 -24.70
C ILE A 567 -15.44 37.42 -24.82
N GLU A 568 -14.99 38.10 -23.76
CA GLU A 568 -14.92 39.57 -23.66
C GLU A 568 -13.57 40.06 -23.12
N ASN A 569 -12.97 41.05 -23.78
CA ASN A 569 -11.82 41.78 -23.27
C ASN A 569 -12.24 42.94 -22.36
N ARG A 570 -11.56 43.05 -21.21
CA ARG A 570 -11.76 44.05 -20.17
C ARG A 570 -10.51 44.90 -20.01
N THR A 571 -10.64 46.19 -20.29
CA THR A 571 -9.54 47.14 -20.08
C THR A 571 -9.36 47.39 -18.59
N THR A 572 -8.12 47.36 -18.12
CA THR A 572 -7.78 47.62 -16.72
C THR A 572 -6.84 48.83 -16.64
N THR A 573 -7.10 49.75 -15.70
CA THR A 573 -6.44 51.08 -15.65
C THR A 573 -5.52 51.28 -14.44
N SER A 574 -5.27 50.22 -13.66
CA SER A 574 -4.47 50.35 -12.44
C SER A 574 -2.97 50.51 -12.77
N THR A 575 -2.37 51.57 -12.21
CA THR A 575 -0.96 51.93 -12.39
C THR A 575 -0.14 51.75 -11.11
N THR A 576 -0.72 51.16 -10.07
CA THR A 576 -0.06 50.96 -8.78
C THR A 576 1.04 49.92 -8.89
N GLN A 577 2.27 50.31 -8.59
CA GLN A 577 3.42 49.41 -8.58
C GLN A 577 3.47 48.60 -7.28
N ILE A 578 3.56 47.28 -7.40
CA ILE A 578 3.72 46.37 -6.25
C ILE A 578 5.21 46.33 -5.85
N PRO A 579 5.55 46.51 -4.56
CA PRO A 579 6.93 46.44 -4.08
C PRO A 579 7.49 45.01 -4.15
N ASN A 580 8.81 44.89 -4.04
CA ASN A 580 9.46 43.59 -4.04
C ASN A 580 9.22 42.83 -2.73
N PHE A 581 9.14 41.50 -2.82
CA PHE A 581 9.09 40.61 -1.65
C PHE A 581 10.41 39.86 -1.51
N TYR A 582 10.86 39.68 -0.27
CA TYR A 582 12.19 39.18 0.04
C TYR A 582 12.12 37.87 0.85
N THR A 583 13.02 36.94 0.58
CA THR A 583 13.24 35.75 1.42
C THR A 583 14.74 35.47 1.58
N CYS A 584 15.07 34.61 2.53
CA CYS A 584 16.42 34.13 2.73
C CYS A 584 16.71 32.94 1.83
N GLU A 585 17.94 32.81 1.34
CA GLU A 585 18.34 31.68 0.50
C GLU A 585 18.12 30.33 1.20
N ASN A 586 18.54 30.23 2.46
CA ASN A 586 18.39 29.02 3.25
C ASN A 586 16.96 28.72 3.75
N SER A 587 15.95 29.51 3.36
CA SER A 587 14.58 29.35 3.86
C SER A 587 13.91 28.05 3.38
N ASP A 588 14.42 27.42 2.32
CA ASP A 588 14.00 26.11 1.84
C ASP A 588 14.77 24.93 2.51
N GLY A 589 15.75 25.24 3.36
CA GLY A 589 16.62 24.26 4.02
C GLY A 589 17.80 23.78 3.19
N ILE A 590 18.05 24.36 2.01
CA ILE A 590 19.18 24.06 1.12
C ILE A 590 20.07 25.30 1.06
N LEU A 591 21.39 25.08 1.12
CA LEU A 591 22.38 26.16 1.08
C LEU A 591 23.07 26.24 -0.27
N ASN A 592 23.25 27.46 -0.76
CA ASN A 592 23.92 27.82 -2.01
C ASN A 592 23.28 27.28 -3.30
N ASN A 593 21.96 27.02 -3.32
CA ASN A 593 21.18 26.77 -4.54
C ASN A 593 20.65 28.05 -5.20
N LEU A 594 20.77 29.21 -4.54
CA LEU A 594 20.24 30.52 -5.00
C LEU A 594 18.71 30.58 -5.10
N GLU A 595 18.01 29.65 -4.45
CA GLU A 595 16.55 29.64 -4.33
C GLU A 595 16.16 29.96 -2.90
N GLY A 596 14.88 30.31 -2.70
CA GLY A 596 14.33 30.49 -1.37
C GLY A 596 12.83 30.30 -1.38
N GLN A 597 12.26 30.08 -0.21
CA GLN A 597 10.84 29.85 0.01
C GLN A 597 10.08 31.16 0.26
N PHE A 598 9.05 31.40 -0.54
CA PHE A 598 8.11 32.52 -0.42
C PHE A 598 6.75 32.01 0.06
N ASP A 599 6.18 32.63 1.10
CA ASP A 599 4.79 32.36 1.53
C ASP A 599 3.81 33.22 0.72
N LEU A 600 3.20 32.62 -0.29
CA LEU A 600 2.28 33.34 -1.18
C LEU A 600 1.02 33.83 -0.47
N SER A 601 0.61 33.21 0.63
CA SER A 601 -0.57 33.62 1.42
C SER A 601 -0.30 34.91 2.21
N ALA A 602 0.92 35.05 2.73
CA ALA A 602 1.36 36.30 3.36
C ALA A 602 1.47 37.42 2.32
N ILE A 603 2.08 37.12 1.18
CA ILE A 603 2.21 38.05 0.04
C ILE A 603 0.83 38.48 -0.47
N GLU A 604 -0.12 37.56 -0.59
CA GLU A 604 -1.51 37.83 -0.97
C GLU A 604 -2.15 38.86 -0.03
N SER A 605 -2.01 38.67 1.29
CA SER A 605 -2.57 39.58 2.30
C SER A 605 -2.01 41.00 2.17
N ASP A 606 -0.71 41.12 1.89
CA ASP A 606 -0.03 42.40 1.67
C ASP A 606 -0.51 43.07 0.36
N ILE A 607 -0.67 42.30 -0.71
CA ILE A 607 -1.16 42.79 -2.01
C ILE A 607 -2.62 43.23 -1.93
N ILE A 608 -3.50 42.47 -1.27
CA ILE A 608 -4.91 42.83 -1.06
C ILE A 608 -5.00 44.19 -0.35
N THR A 609 -4.20 44.37 0.70
CA THR A 609 -4.15 45.64 1.45
C THR A 609 -3.62 46.78 0.59
N LEU A 610 -2.51 46.56 -0.13
CA LEU A 610 -1.85 47.57 -0.95
C LEU A 610 -2.74 48.07 -2.09
N LEU A 611 -3.39 47.15 -2.80
CA LEU A 611 -4.23 47.46 -3.97
C LEU A 611 -5.69 47.76 -3.58
N SER A 612 -6.03 47.70 -2.29
CA SER A 612 -7.40 47.86 -1.79
C SER A 612 -8.39 46.93 -2.50
N ILE A 613 -8.00 45.66 -2.67
CA ILE A 613 -8.80 44.65 -3.36
C ILE A 613 -10.08 44.39 -2.55
N PRO A 614 -11.28 44.47 -3.15
CA PRO A 614 -12.53 44.22 -2.44
C PRO A 614 -12.62 42.82 -1.84
N THR A 615 -13.35 42.68 -0.74
CA THR A 615 -13.68 41.36 -0.19
C THR A 615 -14.47 40.53 -1.21
N GLY A 616 -14.15 39.23 -1.30
CA GLY A 616 -14.76 38.31 -2.27
C GLY A 616 -13.96 38.13 -3.56
N TYR A 617 -12.92 38.95 -3.78
CA TYR A 617 -12.03 38.80 -4.91
C TYR A 617 -10.90 37.81 -4.58
N GLU A 618 -10.43 37.09 -5.59
CA GLU A 618 -9.32 36.14 -5.51
C GLU A 618 -8.05 36.72 -6.14
N VAL A 619 -6.89 36.43 -5.54
CA VAL A 619 -5.57 36.82 -6.05
C VAL A 619 -4.75 35.57 -6.30
N ASN A 620 -4.56 35.22 -7.57
CA ASN A 620 -3.88 33.99 -7.99
C ASN A 620 -2.49 34.30 -8.56
N PHE A 621 -1.47 33.50 -8.18
CA PHE A 621 -0.06 33.74 -8.53
C PHE A 621 0.43 32.86 -9.69
N TYR A 622 1.30 33.42 -10.53
CA TYR A 622 1.82 32.78 -11.74
C TYR A 622 3.27 33.19 -12.01
N SER A 623 4.03 32.30 -12.66
CA SER A 623 5.43 32.58 -13.03
C SER A 623 5.58 33.36 -14.34
N SER A 624 4.51 33.46 -15.15
CA SER A 624 4.51 34.19 -16.41
C SER A 624 3.22 34.96 -16.64
N PHE A 625 3.28 35.99 -17.48
CA PHE A 625 2.11 36.76 -17.90
C PHE A 625 1.08 35.88 -18.64
N LEU A 626 1.56 34.98 -19.50
CA LEU A 626 0.71 34.07 -20.27
C LEU A 626 -0.03 33.07 -19.37
N ASP A 627 0.64 32.55 -18.34
CA ASP A 627 0.02 31.69 -17.32
C ASP A 627 -1.07 32.47 -16.56
N ALA A 628 -0.80 33.73 -16.18
CA ALA A 628 -1.80 34.59 -15.53
C ALA A 628 -2.99 34.93 -16.43
N GLN A 629 -2.79 35.07 -17.74
CA GLN A 629 -3.86 35.22 -18.72
C GLN A 629 -4.73 33.95 -18.79
N THR A 630 -4.07 32.81 -18.99
CA THR A 630 -4.72 31.52 -19.28
C THR A 630 -5.17 30.74 -18.04
N LYS A 631 -4.86 31.22 -16.83
CA LYS A 631 -5.01 30.50 -15.55
C LYS A 631 -4.28 29.16 -15.47
N LEU A 632 -3.21 28.99 -16.25
CA LEU A 632 -2.43 27.74 -16.25
C LEU A 632 -1.31 27.82 -15.22
N ASN A 633 -0.90 26.67 -14.66
CA ASN A 633 0.29 26.55 -13.82
C ASN A 633 0.33 27.46 -12.57
N GLN A 634 -0.84 27.76 -11.98
CA GLN A 634 -0.98 28.55 -10.76
C GLN A 634 -0.02 28.08 -9.66
N LYS A 635 0.52 29.04 -8.91
CA LYS A 635 1.35 28.82 -7.71
C LYS A 635 0.52 29.04 -6.45
N THR A 636 0.66 28.15 -5.48
CA THR A 636 -0.07 28.21 -4.21
C THR A 636 0.85 27.84 -3.05
N GLY A 637 0.51 28.32 -1.84
CA GLY A 637 1.21 27.98 -0.62
C GLY A 637 2.67 28.44 -0.59
N LEU A 638 3.55 27.55 -0.15
CA LEU A 638 5.00 27.80 -0.05
C LEU A 638 5.66 27.57 -1.41
N TYR A 639 6.12 28.65 -2.03
CA TYR A 639 6.71 28.64 -3.35
C TYR A 639 8.23 28.81 -3.29
N ILE A 640 8.98 27.79 -3.72
CA ILE A 640 10.45 27.82 -3.78
C ILE A 640 10.87 28.28 -5.17
N ALA A 641 11.65 29.35 -5.24
CA ALA A 641 12.16 29.88 -6.50
C ALA A 641 13.42 30.73 -6.30
N SER A 642 14.19 30.89 -7.37
CA SER A 642 15.21 31.92 -7.47
C SER A 642 14.60 33.32 -7.63
N SER A 643 15.41 34.36 -7.40
CA SER A 643 15.00 35.76 -7.68
C SER A 643 14.43 35.90 -9.10
N GLY A 644 13.30 36.59 -9.24
CA GLY A 644 12.58 36.68 -10.51
C GLY A 644 11.31 37.51 -10.42
N VAL A 645 10.50 37.46 -11.49
CA VAL A 645 9.22 38.16 -11.57
C VAL A 645 8.09 37.17 -11.33
N LEU A 646 7.17 37.51 -10.43
CA LEU A 646 5.88 36.86 -10.30
C LEU A 646 4.77 37.74 -10.86
N TRP A 647 3.73 37.09 -11.35
CA TRP A 647 2.51 37.71 -11.87
C TRP A 647 1.34 37.33 -10.98
N ILE A 648 0.42 38.26 -10.79
CA ILE A 648 -0.86 38.01 -10.12
C ILE A 648 -2.00 38.27 -11.08
N ARG A 649 -3.06 37.49 -10.94
CA ARG A 649 -4.37 37.73 -11.56
C ARG A 649 -5.37 38.00 -10.46
N VAL A 650 -6.10 39.12 -10.58
CA VAL A 650 -7.16 39.50 -9.66
C VAL A 650 -8.51 39.18 -10.32
N GLU A 651 -9.34 38.38 -9.65
CA GLU A 651 -10.66 37.96 -10.14
C GLU A 651 -11.74 38.24 -9.11
N ASP A 652 -12.97 38.49 -9.58
CA ASP A 652 -14.14 38.60 -8.69
C ASP A 652 -14.86 37.26 -8.52
N GLU A 653 -15.90 37.24 -7.69
CA GLU A 653 -16.74 36.06 -7.42
C GLU A 653 -17.42 35.46 -8.67
N ASN A 654 -17.44 36.18 -9.80
CA ASN A 654 -17.99 35.71 -11.08
C ASN A 654 -16.89 35.33 -12.08
N ASN A 655 -15.65 35.11 -11.63
CA ASN A 655 -14.47 34.83 -12.46
C ASN A 655 -14.14 35.94 -13.47
N THR A 656 -14.51 37.18 -13.16
CA THR A 656 -14.21 38.32 -14.03
C THR A 656 -12.76 38.76 -13.84
N CYS A 657 -12.01 38.91 -14.93
CA CYS A 657 -10.64 39.45 -14.86
C CYS A 657 -10.67 40.93 -14.49
N ASN A 658 -10.14 41.28 -13.32
CA ASN A 658 -10.10 42.65 -12.79
C ASN A 658 -8.69 43.27 -12.82
N GLY A 659 -7.65 42.48 -13.10
CA GLY A 659 -6.30 42.99 -13.34
C GLY A 659 -5.25 41.88 -13.41
N ILE A 660 -4.18 42.13 -14.17
CA ILE A 660 -2.96 41.31 -14.13
C ILE A 660 -1.79 42.25 -13.81
N PHE A 661 -1.07 41.93 -12.75
CA PHE A 661 0.05 42.74 -12.25
C PHE A 661 1.31 41.90 -12.10
N SER A 662 2.46 42.53 -11.99
CA SER A 662 3.73 41.86 -11.69
C SER A 662 4.50 42.54 -10.57
N PHE A 663 5.35 41.76 -9.91
CA PHE A 663 6.30 42.22 -8.89
C PHE A 663 7.53 41.32 -8.86
N ASN A 664 8.62 41.77 -8.23
CA ASN A 664 9.80 40.93 -8.08
C ASN A 664 9.79 40.18 -6.75
N ILE A 665 10.15 38.91 -6.81
CA ILE A 665 10.61 38.14 -5.66
C ILE A 665 12.13 38.14 -5.64
N VAL A 666 12.72 38.34 -4.47
CA VAL A 666 14.16 38.48 -4.30
C VAL A 666 14.65 37.55 -3.20
N VAL A 667 15.55 36.65 -3.57
CA VAL A 667 16.30 35.80 -2.64
C VAL A 667 17.55 36.56 -2.22
N ASN A 668 17.66 36.83 -0.92
CA ASN A 668 18.85 37.47 -0.35
C ASN A 668 20.07 36.57 -0.44
N SER A 669 21.27 37.16 -0.49
CA SER A 669 22.49 36.40 -0.71
C SER A 669 22.79 35.45 0.46
N PRO A 670 23.31 34.23 0.21
CA PRO A 670 23.56 33.23 1.25
C PRO A 670 24.55 33.74 2.32
N ILE A 671 24.47 33.17 3.51
CA ILE A 671 25.44 33.42 4.58
C ILE A 671 26.69 32.60 4.29
N GLU A 672 27.79 33.26 3.94
CA GLU A 672 29.09 32.61 3.74
C GLU A 672 29.67 32.14 5.07
N ILE A 673 29.92 30.84 5.19
CA ILE A 673 30.49 30.22 6.39
C ILE A 673 31.87 29.64 6.07
N ASN A 674 32.92 30.35 6.45
CA ASN A 674 34.31 29.88 6.31
C ASN A 674 34.82 29.23 7.61
N ILE A 675 34.09 28.22 8.11
CA ILE A 675 34.43 27.48 9.32
C ILE A 675 34.53 26.00 8.96
N GLU A 676 35.69 25.40 9.24
CA GLU A 676 35.97 23.99 8.99
C GLU A 676 35.19 23.07 9.93
N ASN A 677 35.06 21.80 9.55
CA ASN A 677 34.35 20.83 10.38
C ASN A 677 35.17 20.40 11.62
N ILE A 678 36.50 20.44 11.51
CA ILE A 678 37.43 19.97 12.55
C ILE A 678 38.61 20.92 12.62
N TYR A 679 38.92 21.40 13.81
CA TYR A 679 40.15 22.12 14.13
C TYR A 679 40.99 21.32 15.12
N THR A 680 42.31 21.35 14.95
CA THR A 680 43.27 20.79 15.90
C THR A 680 44.02 21.92 16.59
N ILE A 681 43.95 21.99 17.93
CA ILE A 681 44.66 22.98 18.74
C ILE A 681 45.81 22.33 19.52
N CYS A 682 46.84 23.12 19.82
CA CYS A 682 47.94 22.73 20.70
C CYS A 682 47.69 23.22 22.13
N ASP A 683 48.52 22.80 23.08
CA ASP A 683 48.54 23.42 24.41
C ASP A 683 48.76 24.94 24.29
N SER A 684 47.90 25.71 24.97
CA SER A 684 47.90 27.19 24.98
C SER A 684 49.23 27.81 25.44
N THR A 685 50.10 27.05 26.11
CA THR A 685 51.45 27.48 26.49
C THR A 685 52.46 27.42 25.35
N ILE A 686 52.15 26.66 24.29
CA ILE A 686 53.06 26.38 23.17
C ILE A 686 52.70 27.19 21.92
N GLN A 687 51.41 27.43 21.68
CA GLN A 687 50.94 28.17 20.51
C GLN A 687 49.70 29.02 20.83
N SER A 688 49.60 30.19 20.19
CA SER A 688 48.41 31.03 20.27
C SER A 688 47.16 30.29 19.77
N PRO A 689 45.99 30.51 20.39
CA PRO A 689 44.75 29.86 19.99
C PRO A 689 44.36 30.24 18.56
N ILE A 690 43.79 29.27 17.83
CA ILE A 690 43.19 29.52 16.52
C ILE A 690 42.02 30.49 16.72
N VAL A 691 42.03 31.61 16.01
CA VAL A 691 40.94 32.61 16.05
C VAL A 691 40.06 32.43 14.83
N LEU A 692 38.83 31.98 15.06
CA LEU A 692 37.81 31.87 14.02
C LEU A 692 37.20 33.25 13.75
N ASP A 693 36.92 33.51 12.48
CA ASP A 693 36.22 34.71 12.02
C ASP A 693 34.81 34.31 11.56
N GLY A 694 33.79 34.80 12.25
CA GLY A 694 32.40 34.58 11.90
C GLY A 694 31.91 35.35 10.66
N GLY A 695 32.79 36.07 9.95
CA GLY A 695 32.51 36.76 8.69
C GLY A 695 32.02 38.20 8.87
N ILE A 696 32.61 39.17 8.14
CA ILE A 696 32.30 40.61 8.26
C ILE A 696 30.89 41.00 7.80
N ASN A 697 30.32 40.24 6.86
CA ASN A 697 29.04 40.58 6.23
C ASN A 697 27.81 40.19 7.07
N ASN A 698 28.02 39.55 8.21
CA ASN A 698 26.96 39.15 9.13
C ASN A 698 26.67 40.28 10.13
N THR A 699 25.42 40.40 10.54
CA THR A 699 24.97 41.39 11.53
C THR A 699 25.11 40.91 12.96
N SER A 700 25.10 39.60 13.22
CA SER A 700 25.35 39.04 14.55
C SER A 700 26.08 37.68 14.48
N TRP A 701 26.78 37.35 15.57
CA TRP A 701 27.54 36.11 15.74
C TRP A 701 27.27 35.58 17.13
N THR A 702 26.82 34.33 17.27
CA THR A 702 26.60 33.69 18.57
C THR A 702 27.32 32.34 18.61
N TRP A 703 28.42 32.27 19.36
CA TRP A 703 29.21 31.06 19.56
C TRP A 703 28.68 30.27 20.75
N LYS A 704 28.49 28.95 20.59
CA LYS A 704 27.93 28.06 21.62
C LYS A 704 28.74 26.78 21.78
N ASP A 705 28.66 26.18 22.96
CA ASP A 705 29.18 24.85 23.23
C ASP A 705 28.20 23.73 22.79
N ARG A 706 28.51 22.47 23.15
CA ARG A 706 27.68 21.30 22.85
C ARG A 706 26.29 21.33 23.51
N ASN A 707 26.14 22.05 24.61
CA ASN A 707 24.92 22.14 25.40
C ASN A 707 24.11 23.41 25.07
N ASP A 708 24.40 24.06 23.93
CA ASP A 708 23.81 25.32 23.48
C ASP A 708 24.05 26.52 24.40
N VAL A 709 25.05 26.45 25.30
CA VAL A 709 25.44 27.58 26.16
C VAL A 709 26.22 28.59 25.34
N VAL A 710 25.80 29.86 25.38
CA VAL A 710 26.48 30.97 24.68
C VAL A 710 27.83 31.25 25.33
N LEU A 711 28.90 31.12 24.55
CA LEU A 711 30.28 31.39 24.94
C LEU A 711 30.72 32.81 24.56
N SER A 712 30.29 33.31 23.40
CA SER A 712 30.67 34.63 22.91
C SER A 712 29.65 35.15 21.90
N ASN A 713 29.50 36.47 21.83
CA ASN A 713 28.74 37.16 20.77
C ASN A 713 29.62 38.04 19.88
N GLN A 714 30.94 37.83 19.90
CA GLN A 714 31.90 38.59 19.11
C GLN A 714 32.10 37.94 17.74
N ARG A 715 32.44 38.73 16.71
CA ARG A 715 32.80 38.20 15.38
C ARG A 715 33.95 37.20 15.43
N PHE A 716 34.97 37.51 16.24
CA PHE A 716 36.14 36.65 16.41
C PHE A 716 35.99 35.76 17.64
N PHE A 717 36.30 34.46 17.49
CA PHE A 717 36.24 33.49 18.57
C PHE A 717 37.50 32.64 18.66
N SER A 718 38.14 32.64 19.82
CA SER A 718 39.39 31.92 20.06
C SER A 718 39.13 30.49 20.56
N LEU A 719 39.67 29.50 19.85
CA LEU A 719 39.60 28.10 20.24
C LEU A 719 40.68 27.79 21.27
N THR A 720 40.25 27.55 22.51
CA THR A 720 41.15 27.33 23.66
C THR A 720 40.97 25.97 24.32
N GLU A 721 39.85 25.29 24.06
CA GLU A 721 39.52 24.00 24.64
C GLU A 721 39.01 23.03 23.57
N GLU A 722 39.27 21.74 23.77
CA GLU A 722 38.69 20.68 22.94
C GLU A 722 37.19 20.54 23.22
N GLY A 723 36.41 20.20 22.19
CA GLY A 723 34.96 20.09 22.35
C GLY A 723 34.19 20.12 21.04
N ARG A 724 32.87 20.16 21.17
CA ARG A 724 31.96 20.42 20.05
C ARG A 724 31.37 21.80 20.23
N PHE A 725 31.39 22.58 19.16
CA PHE A 725 30.96 23.96 19.17
C PHE A 725 29.99 24.21 18.01
N SER A 726 29.26 25.31 18.13
CA SER A 726 28.47 25.86 17.02
C SER A 726 28.56 27.37 16.96
N VAL A 727 28.36 27.93 15.77
CA VAL A 727 28.16 29.36 15.56
C VAL A 727 26.84 29.57 14.86
N VAL A 728 26.01 30.46 15.42
CA VAL A 728 24.79 30.97 14.79
C VAL A 728 25.13 32.35 14.23
N LEU A 729 24.92 32.53 12.93
CA LEU A 729 25.19 33.75 12.19
C LEU A 729 23.87 34.35 11.74
N GLU A 730 23.68 35.65 11.95
CA GLU A 730 22.52 36.37 11.41
C GLU A 730 22.99 37.45 10.44
N LYS A 731 22.25 37.68 9.37
CA LYS A 731 22.50 38.70 8.34
C LYS A 731 21.23 39.46 8.01
N LEU A 732 21.21 40.77 8.26
CA LEU A 732 20.15 41.68 7.81
C LEU A 732 20.41 42.13 6.38
N GLU A 733 19.53 41.76 5.44
CA GLU A 733 19.57 42.18 4.04
C GLU A 733 18.14 42.47 3.56
N ASN A 734 17.93 43.57 2.84
CA ASN A 734 16.61 43.99 2.35
C ASN A 734 15.49 44.01 3.42
N GLY A 735 15.83 44.31 4.67
CA GLY A 735 14.87 44.44 5.77
C GLY A 735 14.46 43.13 6.44
N ILE A 736 14.98 41.98 6.01
CA ILE A 736 14.76 40.67 6.65
C ILE A 736 16.07 40.11 7.23
N ILE A 737 15.98 39.37 8.33
CA ILE A 737 17.12 38.73 9.02
C ILE A 737 17.19 37.26 8.61
N CYS A 738 18.25 36.88 7.92
CA CYS A 738 18.56 35.49 7.58
C CYS A 738 19.47 34.89 8.65
N THR A 739 19.26 33.62 9.02
CA THR A 739 20.00 32.97 10.12
C THR A 739 20.57 31.64 9.66
N GLU A 740 21.84 31.36 9.97
CA GLU A 740 22.50 30.08 9.67
C GLU A 740 23.29 29.52 10.84
N THR A 741 23.42 28.20 10.92
CA THR A 741 24.13 27.53 12.03
C THR A 741 25.17 26.52 11.54
N LYS A 742 26.44 26.75 11.89
CA LYS A 742 27.53 25.82 11.63
C LYS A 742 27.98 25.11 12.90
N ARG A 743 28.09 23.78 12.85
CA ARG A 743 28.65 22.94 13.93
C ARG A 743 30.04 22.44 13.53
N PHE A 744 30.98 22.41 14.48
CA PHE A 744 32.36 21.96 14.28
C PHE A 744 32.94 21.32 15.55
N ILE A 745 34.09 20.65 15.41
CA ILE A 745 34.78 19.93 16.49
C ILE A 745 36.18 20.50 16.66
N VAL A 746 36.61 20.67 17.90
CA VAL A 746 37.99 21.02 18.24
C VAL A 746 38.63 19.86 18.98
N ARG A 747 39.85 19.47 18.59
CA ARG A 747 40.61 18.38 19.21
C ARG A 747 42.01 18.87 19.58
N ASN A 748 42.60 18.27 20.61
CA ASN A 748 44.00 18.50 20.93
C ASN A 748 44.93 17.67 20.02
N ALA A 749 46.09 18.23 19.68
CA ALA A 749 47.17 17.51 19.01
C ALA A 749 47.79 16.45 19.94
N GLU A 750 48.07 15.26 19.42
CA GLU A 750 48.73 14.20 20.18
C GLU A 750 50.23 14.51 20.41
N VAL A 751 50.72 14.29 21.64
CA VAL A 751 52.12 14.50 21.99
C VAL A 751 52.94 13.25 21.61
N PRO A 752 54.03 13.36 20.82
CA PRO A 752 54.88 12.22 20.49
C PRO A 752 55.65 11.71 21.71
N VAL A 753 55.89 10.40 21.78
CA VAL A 753 56.66 9.74 22.84
C VAL A 753 57.89 9.07 22.26
N LEU A 754 59.06 9.23 22.91
CA LEU A 754 60.29 8.56 22.50
C LEU A 754 60.18 7.05 22.72
N LYS A 755 60.41 6.27 21.65
CA LYS A 755 60.31 4.80 21.69
C LYS A 755 61.67 4.14 21.89
N GLU A 756 62.64 4.49 21.07
CA GLU A 756 63.97 3.89 21.09
C GLU A 756 65.04 4.88 20.64
N ILE A 757 66.18 4.88 21.34
CA ILE A 757 67.44 5.49 20.88
C ILE A 757 68.54 4.44 21.02
N SER A 758 69.28 4.22 19.94
CA SER A 758 70.45 3.35 19.94
C SER A 758 71.60 3.94 19.12
N SER A 759 72.83 3.60 19.52
CA SER A 759 74.05 4.05 18.86
C SER A 759 74.96 2.87 18.55
N ASP A 760 75.41 2.75 17.31
CA ASP A 760 76.35 1.72 16.87
C ASP A 760 77.37 2.32 15.90
N ASN A 761 78.64 1.95 16.07
CA ASN A 761 79.84 2.39 15.34
C ASN A 761 79.63 3.41 14.18
N ASN A 762 79.64 4.72 14.50
CA ASN A 762 79.39 5.89 13.62
C ASN A 762 77.93 6.23 13.26
N GLU A 763 76.94 5.57 13.85
CA GLU A 763 75.51 5.79 13.57
C GLU A 763 74.68 5.94 14.85
N ILE A 764 73.60 6.73 14.77
CA ILE A 764 72.58 6.89 15.82
C ILE A 764 71.20 6.67 15.20
N PHE A 765 70.42 5.73 15.72
CA PHE A 765 69.02 5.48 15.34
C PHE A 765 68.06 5.99 16.42
N ILE A 766 66.98 6.62 15.98
CA ILE A 766 65.90 7.14 16.85
C ILE A 766 64.55 6.70 16.29
N SER A 767 63.64 6.28 17.15
CA SER A 767 62.23 6.09 16.81
C SER A 767 61.28 6.64 17.89
N ILE A 768 60.08 7.02 17.47
CA ILE A 768 59.03 7.59 18.31
C ILE A 768 57.68 6.92 18.05
N GLU A 769 56.75 7.06 19.00
CA GLU A 769 55.34 6.71 18.85
C GLU A 769 54.51 8.00 18.74
N GLY A 770 53.75 8.13 17.66
CA GLY A 770 52.89 9.27 17.36
C GLY A 770 52.24 9.13 15.97
N THR A 771 51.14 9.83 15.75
CA THR A 771 50.39 9.80 14.47
C THR A 771 50.75 10.96 13.53
N GLY A 772 51.63 11.87 13.96
CA GLY A 772 52.09 13.03 13.20
C GLY A 772 53.21 12.72 12.21
N ASN A 773 53.67 13.75 11.51
CA ASN A 773 54.89 13.70 10.69
C ASN A 773 56.01 14.41 11.46
N TYR A 774 57.12 13.70 11.69
CA TYR A 774 58.19 14.21 12.53
C TYR A 774 59.52 14.29 11.79
N GLU A 775 60.28 15.31 12.18
CA GLU A 775 61.64 15.58 11.74
C GLU A 775 62.61 15.44 12.93
N PHE A 776 63.82 14.97 12.65
CA PHE A 776 64.85 14.63 13.65
C PHE A 776 66.11 15.46 13.42
N SER A 777 66.79 15.87 14.49
CA SER A 777 68.04 16.64 14.43
C SER A 777 69.01 16.23 15.54
N ILE A 778 70.31 16.37 15.28
CA ILE A 778 71.41 16.17 16.25
C ILE A 778 72.13 17.48 16.61
N ASP A 779 71.81 18.59 15.93
CA ASP A 779 72.47 19.89 16.05
C ASP A 779 71.47 21.03 16.38
N ASN A 780 70.17 20.73 16.42
CA ASN A 780 69.06 21.68 16.59
C ASN A 780 68.96 22.75 15.48
N ILE A 781 69.61 22.52 14.34
CA ILE A 781 69.67 23.45 13.20
C ILE A 781 69.17 22.75 11.94
N SER A 782 69.72 21.57 11.66
CA SER A 782 69.43 20.77 10.49
C SER A 782 68.50 19.63 10.87
N TYR A 783 67.31 19.59 10.26
CA TYR A 783 66.27 18.61 10.52
C TYR A 783 66.08 17.67 9.33
N PHE A 784 65.90 16.37 9.60
CA PHE A 784 65.87 15.31 8.60
C PHE A 784 64.78 14.27 8.90
N GLY A 785 64.29 13.62 7.85
CA GLY A 785 63.26 12.58 7.93
C GLY A 785 61.83 13.14 7.86
N SER A 786 60.87 12.27 7.54
CA SER A 786 59.44 12.61 7.51
C SER A 786 58.62 11.37 7.90
N GLY A 787 58.67 11.01 9.18
CA GLY A 787 58.02 9.81 9.72
C GLY A 787 58.37 9.57 11.19
N ASN A 788 58.24 8.33 11.65
CA ASN A 788 58.38 7.98 13.08
C ASN A 788 59.77 7.49 13.50
N SER A 789 60.77 7.53 12.60
CA SER A 789 62.14 7.14 12.91
C SER A 789 63.16 7.74 11.96
N HIS A 790 64.41 7.88 12.40
CA HIS A 790 65.52 8.34 11.58
C HIS A 790 66.87 7.77 12.06
N THR A 791 67.81 7.56 11.12
CA THR A 791 69.20 7.14 11.42
C THR A 791 70.18 8.19 10.92
N PHE A 792 71.01 8.73 11.81
CA PHE A 792 72.16 9.56 11.48
C PHE A 792 73.39 8.69 11.27
N GLN A 793 74.16 8.92 10.21
CA GLN A 793 75.34 8.13 9.83
C GLN A 793 76.60 8.97 9.71
N ASN A 794 77.77 8.32 9.65
CA ASN A 794 79.10 8.94 9.50
C ASN A 794 79.44 9.95 10.61
N LEU A 795 78.98 9.67 11.82
CA LEU A 795 79.20 10.53 12.99
C LEU A 795 80.56 10.24 13.63
N GLU A 796 81.26 11.30 14.03
CA GLU A 796 82.45 11.17 14.87
C GLU A 796 82.06 10.83 16.32
N PRO A 797 82.91 10.12 17.08
CA PRO A 797 82.63 9.75 18.47
C PRO A 797 82.44 10.98 19.34
N GLY A 798 81.38 10.98 20.16
CA GLY A 798 80.99 12.15 20.94
C GLY A 798 79.61 11.99 21.58
N ILE A 799 79.15 13.05 22.24
CA ILE A 799 77.78 13.14 22.77
C ILE A 799 76.94 13.93 21.77
N TYR A 800 75.81 13.37 21.37
CA TYR A 800 74.84 14.07 20.54
C TYR A 800 73.56 14.31 21.34
N THR A 801 72.98 15.49 21.18
CA THR A 801 71.64 15.79 21.69
C THR A 801 70.65 15.62 20.55
N ILE A 802 69.67 14.76 20.74
CA ILE A 802 68.61 14.50 19.78
C ILE A 802 67.47 15.48 20.00
N TYR A 803 66.97 16.04 18.91
CA TYR A 803 65.78 16.89 18.84
C TYR A 803 64.78 16.24 17.88
N VAL A 804 63.54 16.02 18.32
CA VAL A 804 62.45 15.56 17.45
C VAL A 804 61.38 16.62 17.42
N LYS A 805 60.92 17.03 16.24
CA LYS A 805 59.91 18.09 16.06
C LYS A 805 58.77 17.60 15.17
N ASP A 806 57.53 17.90 15.57
CA ASP A 806 56.34 17.72 14.72
C ASP A 806 56.24 18.84 13.66
N VAL A 807 56.09 18.44 12.40
CA VAL A 807 55.98 19.34 11.24
C VAL A 807 54.65 20.11 11.25
N THR A 808 53.63 19.62 11.95
CA THR A 808 52.28 20.22 12.01
C THR A 808 52.13 21.38 13.00
N GLY A 809 53.18 21.77 13.74
CA GLY A 809 53.29 23.12 14.31
C GLY A 809 53.19 23.25 15.83
N CYS A 810 52.82 22.20 16.58
CA CYS A 810 52.75 22.26 18.05
C CYS A 810 54.13 22.23 18.76
N ASN A 811 55.25 22.34 18.02
CA ASN A 811 56.63 22.45 18.54
C ASN A 811 56.98 21.53 19.73
N TYR A 812 56.44 20.32 19.79
CA TYR A 812 56.89 19.34 20.77
C TYR A 812 58.34 18.96 20.43
N ILE A 813 59.28 19.35 21.29
CA ILE A 813 60.69 18.98 21.16
C ILE A 813 60.98 17.91 22.20
N ILE A 814 61.12 16.66 21.76
CA ILE A 814 61.77 15.63 22.58
C ILE A 814 63.27 15.94 22.58
N LYS A 815 63.88 16.00 23.77
CA LYS A 815 65.31 16.20 23.94
C LYS A 815 65.91 15.04 24.73
N ASP A 816 66.88 14.36 24.14
CA ASP A 816 67.64 13.31 24.84
C ASP A 816 69.12 13.31 24.41
N ASN A 817 70.01 12.83 25.26
CA ASN A 817 71.45 12.76 24.97
C ASN A 817 71.87 11.31 24.70
N VAL A 818 72.65 11.09 23.65
CA VAL A 818 73.18 9.77 23.29
C VAL A 818 74.69 9.83 23.13
N LEU A 819 75.37 8.86 23.74
CA LEU A 819 76.82 8.71 23.67
C LEU A 819 77.22 7.77 22.54
N LEU A 820 77.99 8.27 21.57
CA LEU A 820 78.55 7.49 20.48
C LEU A 820 80.03 7.18 20.72
N ILE A 821 80.35 5.89 20.79
CA ILE A 821 81.72 5.36 20.89
C ILE A 821 82.09 4.59 19.62
N LYS A 822 83.37 4.60 19.24
CA LYS A 822 83.88 3.96 18.03
C LYS A 822 85.02 3.01 18.34
N SER A 823 84.91 1.79 17.84
CA SER A 823 86.00 0.80 17.87
C SER A 823 86.57 0.63 16.46
N PRO A 824 87.85 0.96 16.22
CA PRO A 824 88.50 0.72 14.93
C PRO A 824 88.46 -0.76 14.57
N SER A 825 88.17 -1.05 13.30
CA SER A 825 88.15 -2.43 12.78
C SER A 825 89.54 -2.97 12.47
N TYR A 826 90.57 -2.12 12.38
CA TYR A 826 91.96 -2.52 12.21
C TYR A 826 92.93 -1.46 12.75
N PHE A 827 94.20 -1.82 12.88
CA PHE A 827 95.30 -0.89 13.15
C PHE A 827 96.63 -1.42 12.57
N THR A 828 97.62 -0.54 12.38
CA THR A 828 98.89 -0.79 11.69
C THR A 828 100.09 -0.33 12.54
N PRO A 829 100.60 -1.15 13.47
CA PRO A 829 101.72 -0.78 14.33
C PRO A 829 103.06 -0.85 13.58
N ASN A 830 103.29 0.12 12.68
CA ASN A 830 104.50 0.26 11.84
C ASN A 830 105.37 1.47 12.24
N ASN A 831 104.92 2.24 13.24
CA ASN A 831 105.56 3.42 13.80
C ASN A 831 105.67 4.59 12.79
N ASP A 832 104.68 4.74 11.90
CA ASP A 832 104.56 5.87 10.97
C ASP A 832 103.73 7.05 11.53
N GLY A 833 103.18 6.89 12.74
CA GLY A 833 102.33 7.86 13.43
C GLY A 833 100.84 7.73 13.11
N ILE A 834 100.43 6.78 12.26
CA ILE A 834 99.06 6.58 11.80
C ILE A 834 98.59 5.17 12.20
N ASN A 835 97.53 5.11 13.02
CA ASN A 835 96.93 3.84 13.49
C ASN A 835 97.94 2.89 14.17
N ASP A 836 98.98 3.42 14.80
CA ASP A 836 100.00 2.60 15.48
C ASP A 836 99.49 1.89 16.74
N TYR A 837 98.38 2.38 17.30
CA TYR A 837 97.77 1.85 18.49
C TYR A 837 96.29 1.58 18.26
N TRP A 838 95.82 0.43 18.74
CA TRP A 838 94.40 0.11 18.76
C TRP A 838 93.78 0.56 20.09
N ARG A 839 92.70 1.35 20.01
CA ARG A 839 91.91 1.79 21.18
C ARG A 839 90.46 2.06 20.81
N ILE A 840 89.59 2.14 21.80
CA ILE A 840 88.22 2.63 21.63
C ILE A 840 88.23 4.16 21.72
N HIS A 841 87.56 4.82 20.78
CA HIS A 841 87.46 6.27 20.69
C HIS A 841 86.10 6.75 21.21
N GLY A 842 86.13 7.84 21.97
CA GLY A 842 84.97 8.50 22.54
C GLY A 842 85.38 9.35 23.75
N PRO A 843 84.49 10.18 24.29
CA PRO A 843 84.73 10.95 25.52
C PRO A 843 84.64 10.03 26.75
N LEU A 844 85.52 9.04 26.85
CA LEU A 844 85.41 7.96 27.82
C LEU A 844 85.59 8.44 29.28
N ASP A 845 86.53 9.36 29.50
CA ASP A 845 86.86 9.93 30.81
C ASP A 845 85.70 10.73 31.44
N ASP A 846 84.79 11.25 30.60
CA ASP A 846 83.66 12.07 31.05
C ASP A 846 82.52 11.22 31.62
N PHE A 847 82.43 9.93 31.27
CA PHE A 847 81.29 9.06 31.61
C PHE A 847 81.67 7.81 32.39
N TYR A 848 82.91 7.37 32.30
CA TYR A 848 83.33 6.09 32.83
C TYR A 848 84.51 6.26 33.79
N SER A 849 84.38 5.69 34.99
CA SER A 849 85.48 5.60 35.95
C SER A 849 86.54 4.58 35.54
N SER A 850 86.19 3.60 34.70
CA SER A 850 87.15 2.65 34.13
C SER A 850 86.67 2.09 32.78
N VAL A 851 87.59 1.90 31.85
CA VAL A 851 87.33 1.23 30.56
C VAL A 851 88.33 0.10 30.39
N GLU A 852 87.97 -1.07 30.91
CA GLU A 852 88.82 -2.25 30.90
C GLU A 852 88.69 -2.99 29.57
N ILE A 853 89.78 -3.06 28.83
CA ILE A 853 89.88 -3.80 27.57
C ILE A 853 90.75 -5.02 27.78
N ASN A 854 90.17 -6.18 27.46
CA ASN A 854 90.87 -7.44 27.41
C ASN A 854 90.97 -7.89 25.94
N LEU A 855 92.20 -8.17 25.50
CA LEU A 855 92.52 -8.57 24.13
C LEU A 855 92.89 -10.05 24.07
N PHE A 856 92.37 -10.77 23.08
CA PHE A 856 92.48 -12.22 22.97
C PHE A 856 92.97 -12.66 21.59
N ASP A 857 93.72 -13.77 21.55
CA ASP A 857 94.03 -14.46 20.29
C ASP A 857 92.81 -15.25 19.78
N ARG A 858 92.95 -15.84 18.59
CA ARG A 858 91.92 -16.69 17.97
C ARG A 858 91.54 -17.96 18.75
N PHE A 859 92.35 -18.34 19.75
CA PHE A 859 92.10 -19.49 20.61
C PHE A 859 91.48 -19.07 21.97
N GLY A 860 91.25 -17.77 22.18
CA GLY A 860 90.67 -17.20 23.40
C GLY A 860 91.68 -16.95 24.51
N ASN A 861 92.99 -17.04 24.24
CA ASN A 861 94.01 -16.73 25.25
C ASN A 861 94.14 -15.22 25.42
N LEU A 862 94.17 -14.75 26.68
CA LEU A 862 94.39 -13.34 27.00
C LEU A 862 95.81 -12.92 26.63
N LEU A 863 95.92 -11.94 25.74
CA LEU A 863 97.19 -11.42 25.22
C LEU A 863 97.63 -10.14 25.92
N HIS A 864 96.68 -9.27 26.20
CA HIS A 864 96.91 -7.96 26.78
C HIS A 864 95.65 -7.50 27.51
N SER A 865 95.83 -6.75 28.59
CA SER A 865 94.76 -6.12 29.33
C SER A 865 95.17 -4.69 29.63
N MET A 866 94.28 -3.74 29.38
CA MET A 866 94.54 -2.32 29.59
C MET A 866 93.28 -1.60 30.08
N ASN A 867 93.47 -0.58 30.91
CA ASN A 867 92.43 0.39 31.21
C ASN A 867 92.72 1.66 30.41
N LEU A 868 91.82 2.03 29.49
CA LEU A 868 92.03 3.20 28.63
C LEU A 868 92.03 4.53 29.41
N ILE A 869 91.37 4.59 30.57
CA ILE A 869 91.36 5.78 31.44
C ILE A 869 92.75 6.01 32.07
N GLU A 870 93.47 4.92 32.38
CA GLU A 870 94.81 4.98 32.99
C GLU A 870 95.94 5.06 31.95
N SER A 871 95.72 4.51 30.74
CA SER A 871 96.70 4.49 29.65
C SER A 871 96.03 4.84 28.30
N ASN A 872 96.13 6.11 27.94
CA ASN A 872 95.39 6.68 26.80
C ASN A 872 95.95 6.34 25.41
N LEU A 873 97.14 5.73 25.32
CA LEU A 873 97.79 5.42 24.05
C LEU A 873 97.13 4.24 23.33
N GLY A 874 96.61 3.25 24.06
CA GLY A 874 96.06 2.01 23.49
C GLY A 874 97.12 0.91 23.31
N TRP A 875 96.79 -0.11 22.52
CA TRP A 875 97.62 -1.30 22.35
C TRP A 875 98.45 -1.24 21.06
N ASP A 876 99.76 -1.43 21.17
CA ASP A 876 100.75 -1.33 20.07
C ASP A 876 100.96 -2.65 19.30
N GLY A 877 100.16 -3.68 19.56
CA GLY A 877 100.30 -4.98 18.90
C GLY A 877 101.41 -5.86 19.46
N THR A 878 101.93 -5.58 20.66
CA THR A 878 102.92 -6.41 21.35
C THR A 878 102.32 -7.16 22.56
N SER A 879 102.85 -8.34 22.87
CA SER A 879 102.57 -9.04 24.13
C SER A 879 103.88 -9.53 24.75
N LYS A 880 104.09 -9.23 26.03
CA LYS A 880 105.33 -9.55 26.77
C LYS A 880 106.59 -9.09 26.01
N ASN A 881 106.55 -7.86 25.46
CA ASN A 881 107.59 -7.23 24.65
C ASN A 881 107.94 -7.98 23.33
N LYS A 882 107.07 -8.86 22.84
CA LYS A 882 107.19 -9.49 21.52
C LYS A 882 106.08 -9.00 20.59
N MET A 883 106.48 -8.69 19.36
CA MET A 883 105.56 -8.37 18.27
C MET A 883 104.64 -9.57 17.96
N LEU A 884 103.31 -9.37 18.03
CA LEU A 884 102.33 -10.39 17.65
C LEU A 884 102.08 -10.43 16.13
N PRO A 885 101.70 -11.55 15.52
CA PRO A 885 101.53 -11.66 14.07
C PRO A 885 100.38 -10.81 13.53
N ALA A 886 100.43 -10.46 12.24
CA ALA A 886 99.28 -9.90 11.53
C ALA A 886 98.15 -10.94 11.49
N SER A 887 97.05 -10.65 12.18
CA SER A 887 95.91 -11.56 12.37
C SER A 887 94.72 -10.79 12.92
N ASP A 888 93.59 -11.48 13.06
CA ASP A 888 92.44 -10.95 13.77
C ASP A 888 92.58 -11.21 15.27
N TYR A 889 92.17 -10.22 16.05
CA TYR A 889 92.17 -10.22 17.50
C TYR A 889 90.78 -9.86 18.01
N TRP A 890 90.40 -10.44 19.14
CA TRP A 890 89.10 -10.18 19.75
C TRP A 890 89.29 -9.31 20.98
N TYR A 891 88.34 -8.41 21.21
CA TYR A 891 88.31 -7.61 22.42
C TYR A 891 87.02 -7.86 23.19
N LYS A 892 87.14 -7.84 24.51
CA LYS A 892 86.05 -7.60 25.44
C LYS A 892 86.35 -6.30 26.17
N VAL A 893 85.51 -5.30 25.97
CA VAL A 893 85.57 -4.06 26.75
C VAL A 893 84.49 -4.07 27.81
N THR A 894 84.86 -3.70 29.02
CA THR A 894 83.94 -3.46 30.12
C THR A 894 84.04 -2.00 30.53
N PHE A 895 82.99 -1.24 30.24
CA PHE A 895 82.82 0.13 30.70
C PHE A 895 82.19 0.10 32.08
N LYS A 896 82.75 0.88 33.02
CA LYS A 896 82.19 1.07 34.34
C LYS A 896 81.90 2.55 34.54
N ASP A 897 80.65 2.91 34.74
CA ASP A 897 80.27 4.29 35.03
C ASP A 897 80.64 4.69 36.48
N PHE A 898 80.52 5.97 36.81
CA PHE A 898 80.81 6.49 38.16
C PHE A 898 79.85 5.99 39.25
N ASN A 899 78.77 5.28 38.88
CA ASN A 899 77.81 4.66 39.78
C ASN A 899 78.01 3.14 39.90
N ASP A 900 79.16 2.62 39.45
CA ASP A 900 79.55 1.22 39.41
C ASP A 900 78.72 0.31 38.46
N ASN A 901 77.90 0.86 37.56
CA ASN A 901 77.20 0.06 36.55
C ASN A 901 78.18 -0.38 35.45
N THR A 902 78.11 -1.65 35.06
CA THR A 902 79.00 -2.22 34.05
C THR A 902 78.29 -2.53 32.74
N ILE A 903 78.81 -1.99 31.63
CA ILE A 903 78.40 -2.34 30.26
C ILE A 903 79.53 -3.12 29.61
N THR A 904 79.25 -4.33 29.11
CA THR A 904 80.24 -5.13 28.37
C THR A 904 79.94 -5.11 26.89
N LYS A 905 80.93 -4.75 26.05
CA LYS A 905 80.89 -4.97 24.60
C LYS A 905 81.98 -5.95 24.17
N ARG A 906 81.73 -6.66 23.07
CA ARG A 906 82.68 -7.59 22.46
C ARG A 906 82.75 -7.32 20.96
N GLY A 907 83.94 -7.47 20.40
CA GLY A 907 84.16 -7.32 18.97
C GLY A 907 85.48 -7.95 18.55
N HIS A 908 85.84 -7.71 17.29
CA HIS A 908 87.13 -8.10 16.73
C HIS A 908 87.69 -6.98 15.87
N PHE A 909 88.99 -7.01 15.67
CA PHE A 909 89.73 -6.10 14.79
C PHE A 909 90.95 -6.81 14.22
N SER A 910 91.46 -6.31 13.10
CA SER A 910 92.64 -6.86 12.44
C SER A 910 93.90 -6.06 12.80
N LEU A 911 94.96 -6.75 13.22
CA LEU A 911 96.31 -6.19 13.23
C LEU A 911 96.93 -6.41 11.86
N ILE A 912 97.31 -5.33 11.19
CA ILE A 912 97.93 -5.37 9.87
C ILE A 912 99.40 -4.92 10.03
N ARG A 913 100.35 -5.61 9.40
CA ARG A 913 101.76 -5.21 9.38
C ARG A 913 102.30 -5.15 7.96
#